data_AF-A0A2G5EFW2-F1
#
_entry.id   AF-A0A2G5EFW2-F1
#
_cell.length_a   1.000
_cell.length_b   1.000
_cell.length_c   1.000
_cell.angle_alpha   90.00
_cell.angle_beta   90.00
_cell.angle_gamma   90.00
#
_symmetry.space_group_name_H-M   'P 1'
#
loop_
_entity.id
_entity.type
_entity.pdbx_description
1 polymer ?
#
loop_
_entity_poly.entity_id
_entity_poly.type
_entity_poly.pdbx_seq_one_letter_code
_entity_poly.pdbx_strand_id
1 'polypeptide(L)'
;MVTQKTTTWIIFLLFFFFFPALNKSQVLPRLDNTTDQLSLLSFKTQIDPSGGVLDTWNTNSSFCSWRGVACDNTNQRVTNLTLENLNLAGSISPYIANLSYLTHLNLYNNSISGVIPHELGQLNRLRNLTLSYNLIQGTIPSSLSLCTRLVTIDLLKNRIEGSIPYELGGLSELQILRLRTNNLTGQIPPSLGNLSSMTNLILSDNILDGPIPEDLGRLPRLVHLQIHENNLTGEIPPSIFNSSLALLSLALNNLSGSLPFDMFTRLTNLTTFYAAGNNLTGLIPSSLANASKLQGLDLAGNNFHGPIPLLSNMPNIQILILGDNQLASDGEVGMEFISSLSNSPKLQVFAVNSNKLTGKLPRSIGNLSKVLSQLYMGNNHFEGTIPAEISELAGLTLLSLEMNSFTGTIPSSIGMMPILQRLSLSGNKLTANTGIAWKSHQLRLQILDLSVNMLNGTIPREIVNIPNLSNLLNLSSNSLTGSLPTDIGKLTVVQDIDVSKNHLFGEIPVSIGKCSSLTFLDLSKNSFQGPIPNSLGDLGSLAYINLSSNELSGTIPPLRFSGDMQVLDLSRNRLEGDVPKEGVFLNSSVISLDGNANLCGGMPVLKLPECVIHEKNSGGSKIKLIIGIVVGSAAFIIFSCVLLLFLWKRNKSRPKVTDNIISFEGPHRLYTYHDLRIATGNFNEENLIGEGSFGRVYKGILRDGTPAAIKVFDLEQHGALKSFLAECEALRNVRHRNLIRIMSACSSSEFKALVLQFMPNGSLDQWLYKNNGSWLEFDTRHRLDVAKDVASALEYLHHDCETQVVHCDLKPSNVLLDENMTAYVGDFGLARKLFEVSKEGPLSSTIGLKGSIGYMPPEYGLGGGVSPKGDVYSYGIVLLEMFTGKKPTDTMFTEELDLHKWVAMALPDFVMDIIDPELVNEDEFDLSRNNFNGQIPLLGNMPNIWFINLAENQLTSDGPGGMEFLASLANSAKLQVFAVSTNRLKGKLLPFIGNLSKELSQLYMGDNQLQGSLPAEISKLVGLTMLSLEINSFTGNIPPSIGELPRLQRLRLDQNKFSGDIPGSYGNLAQLYEMTLTQNNLTGTIPARLGNLQRLQLVDLSANML
;
A
#
# COMPACT_ATOMS: atom_id res chain seq x y z
N MET A 1 -20.50 26.55 63.65
CA MET A 1 -19.24 26.21 62.96
C MET A 1 -19.29 26.81 61.57
N VAL A 2 -18.52 27.89 61.34
CA VAL A 2 -18.40 28.58 60.05
C VAL A 2 -16.94 29.01 59.90
N THR A 3 -16.19 28.24 59.10
CA THR A 3 -14.74 28.31 58.84
C THR A 3 -14.49 27.35 57.67
N GLN A 4 -13.75 27.62 56.58
CA GLN A 4 -12.86 28.73 56.23
C GLN A 4 -13.15 29.25 54.80
N LYS A 5 -13.06 30.57 54.62
CA LYS A 5 -12.55 31.22 53.39
C LYS A 5 -11.53 32.28 53.85
N THR A 6 -10.83 32.90 52.89
CA THR A 6 -9.90 34.05 53.04
C THR A 6 -8.55 33.81 53.74
N THR A 7 -7.60 33.14 53.05
CA THR A 7 -6.16 33.28 53.35
C THR A 7 -5.26 33.23 52.09
N THR A 8 -5.55 34.05 51.08
CA THR A 8 -4.69 34.13 49.87
C THR A 8 -4.58 35.52 49.22
N TRP A 9 -5.10 36.57 49.85
CA TRP A 9 -5.17 37.93 49.28
C TRP A 9 -4.38 39.00 50.07
N ILE A 10 -3.62 38.60 51.10
CA ILE A 10 -2.91 39.54 51.99
C ILE A 10 -1.40 39.64 51.68
N ILE A 11 -0.83 38.67 50.95
CA ILE A 11 0.60 38.68 50.58
C ILE A 11 0.88 39.62 49.39
N PHE A 12 -0.12 39.91 48.55
CA PHE A 12 0.06 40.71 47.33
C PHE A 12 -0.02 42.25 47.54
N LEU A 13 -0.40 42.71 48.74
CA LEU A 13 -0.65 44.13 49.03
C LEU A 13 0.40 44.81 49.93
N LEU A 14 1.44 44.09 50.37
CA LEU A 14 2.48 44.62 51.27
C LEU A 14 3.80 44.99 50.58
N PHE A 15 3.94 44.77 49.27
CA PHE A 15 5.19 45.05 48.54
C PHE A 15 5.29 46.46 47.92
N PHE A 16 4.28 47.31 48.08
CA PHE A 16 4.15 48.56 47.31
C PHE A 16 4.41 49.88 48.07
N PHE A 17 4.78 49.86 49.37
CA PHE A 17 4.75 51.07 50.21
C PHE A 17 6.03 51.46 50.98
N PHE A 18 7.15 50.76 50.83
CA PHE A 18 8.42 51.16 51.46
C PHE A 18 9.65 50.97 50.56
N PHE A 19 9.90 51.94 49.67
CA PHE A 19 11.24 52.51 49.47
C PHE A 19 11.17 53.82 48.66
N PRO A 20 11.46 54.99 49.26
CA PRO A 20 11.58 56.24 48.52
C PRO A 20 13.02 56.50 48.03
N ALA A 21 13.11 57.17 46.88
CA ALA A 21 14.20 58.03 46.44
C ALA A 21 15.67 57.52 46.57
N LEU A 22 16.18 57.01 45.45
CA LEU A 22 17.58 57.29 45.06
C LEU A 22 17.64 57.74 43.60
N ASN A 23 17.36 59.03 43.41
CA ASN A 23 17.62 59.73 42.16
C ASN A 23 19.13 59.70 41.86
N LYS A 24 19.56 58.83 40.96
CA LYS A 24 20.67 59.15 40.06
C LYS A 24 20.11 59.25 38.65
N SER A 25 19.98 60.48 38.19
CA SER A 25 19.81 60.81 36.78
C SER A 25 21.05 60.36 36.01
N GLN A 26 21.10 59.09 35.61
CA GLN A 26 21.95 58.69 34.51
C GLN A 26 21.33 59.25 33.24
N VAL A 27 22.00 60.28 32.71
CA VAL A 27 21.76 60.80 31.37
C VAL A 27 21.84 59.62 30.41
N LEU A 28 20.74 59.33 29.70
CA LEU A 28 20.75 58.44 28.55
C LEU A 28 21.89 58.89 27.63
N PRO A 29 22.90 58.04 27.36
CA PRO A 29 23.97 58.44 26.46
C PRO A 29 23.35 58.79 25.12
N ARG A 30 23.77 59.90 24.53
CA ARG A 30 23.46 60.17 23.11
C ARG A 30 23.96 58.95 22.34
N LEU A 31 23.06 58.24 21.64
CA LEU A 31 23.47 57.24 20.65
C LEU A 31 24.15 57.97 19.49
N ASP A 32 25.43 58.22 19.66
CA ASP A 32 26.32 58.60 18.58
C ASP A 32 26.65 57.39 17.69
N ASN A 33 27.47 57.62 16.67
CA ASN A 33 27.93 56.59 15.75
C ASN A 33 28.84 55.53 16.40
N THR A 34 29.41 55.77 17.59
CA THR A 34 30.24 54.77 18.28
C THR A 34 29.40 53.61 18.82
N THR A 35 28.13 53.87 19.18
CA THR A 35 27.20 52.82 19.61
C THR A 35 26.93 51.82 18.48
N ASP A 36 26.77 52.30 17.24
CA ASP A 36 26.57 51.42 16.08
C ASP A 36 27.82 50.57 15.81
N GLN A 37 29.02 51.17 15.87
CA GLN A 37 30.28 50.45 15.68
C GLN A 37 30.46 49.34 16.73
N LEU A 38 30.22 49.63 18.02
CA LEU A 38 30.31 48.65 19.10
C LEU A 38 29.28 47.52 18.94
N SER A 39 28.08 47.85 18.49
CA SER A 39 26.99 46.88 18.28
C SER A 39 27.30 45.93 17.11
N LEU A 40 27.86 46.46 16.01
CA LEU A 40 28.35 45.64 14.90
C LEU A 40 29.54 44.76 15.31
N LEU A 41 30.50 45.26 16.10
CA LEU A 41 31.62 44.44 16.59
C LEU A 41 31.12 43.31 17.51
N SER A 42 30.17 43.58 18.42
CA SER A 42 29.54 42.55 19.25
C SER A 42 28.73 41.54 18.43
N PHE A 43 28.09 41.98 17.34
CA PHE A 43 27.42 41.08 16.41
C PHE A 43 28.44 40.16 15.69
N LYS A 44 29.53 40.71 15.15
CA LYS A 44 30.61 39.93 14.52
C LYS A 44 31.13 38.80 15.42
N THR A 45 31.39 39.06 16.70
CA THR A 45 31.89 38.03 17.62
C THR A 45 30.95 36.82 17.79
N GLN A 46 29.67 36.97 17.45
CA GLN A 46 28.66 35.92 17.53
C GLN A 46 28.36 35.22 16.20
N ILE A 47 28.79 35.75 15.04
CA ILE A 47 28.39 35.23 13.71
C ILE A 47 29.55 34.97 12.72
N ASP A 48 30.77 35.41 13.02
CA ASP A 48 32.00 35.07 12.28
C ASP A 48 33.09 34.59 13.27
N PRO A 49 32.89 33.43 13.94
CA PRO A 49 33.82 32.91 14.94
C PRO A 49 35.16 32.45 14.35
N SER A 50 35.20 32.13 13.06
CA SER A 50 36.42 31.85 12.30
C SER A 50 37.19 33.12 11.91
N GLY A 51 36.55 34.29 11.95
CA GLY A 51 37.18 35.60 11.85
C GLY A 51 37.90 35.81 10.51
N GLY A 52 37.23 35.49 9.40
CA GLY A 52 37.79 35.64 8.05
C GLY A 52 36.82 36.17 6.98
N VAL A 53 35.51 36.20 7.26
CA VAL A 53 34.50 36.66 6.30
C VAL A 53 34.20 38.15 6.48
N LEU A 54 34.27 38.62 7.73
CA LEU A 54 34.00 39.99 8.15
C LEU A 54 35.30 40.74 8.52
N ASP A 55 36.45 40.43 7.94
CA ASP A 55 37.75 41.08 8.24
C ASP A 55 37.75 42.61 8.05
N THR A 56 36.92 43.09 7.12
CA THR A 56 36.69 44.53 6.93
C THR A 56 36.12 45.22 8.17
N TRP A 57 35.46 44.47 9.07
CA TRP A 57 34.91 44.95 10.33
C TRP A 57 36.01 45.00 11.40
N ASN A 58 36.68 46.15 11.48
CA ASN A 58 37.74 46.44 12.44
C ASN A 58 37.80 47.94 12.76
N THR A 59 38.45 48.31 13.88
CA THR A 59 38.50 49.69 14.39
C THR A 59 39.29 50.68 13.52
N ASN A 60 39.98 50.23 12.47
CA ASN A 60 40.88 51.06 11.67
C ASN A 60 40.18 51.71 10.45
N SER A 61 38.92 51.36 10.18
CA SER A 61 38.10 51.90 9.10
C SER A 61 36.73 52.34 9.61
N SER A 62 36.06 53.24 8.87
CA SER A 62 34.68 53.62 9.17
C SER A 62 33.75 52.44 8.96
N PHE A 63 32.83 52.18 9.92
CA PHE A 63 31.90 51.06 9.79
C PHE A 63 30.92 51.20 8.61
N CYS A 64 30.72 52.42 8.11
CA CYS A 64 29.94 52.67 6.89
C CYS A 64 30.65 52.23 5.60
N SER A 65 31.91 51.79 5.65
CA SER A 65 32.61 51.13 4.53
C SER A 65 32.83 49.63 4.75
N TRP A 66 32.29 49.04 5.81
CA TRP A 66 32.39 47.61 6.10
C TRP A 66 31.49 46.79 5.17
N ARG A 67 31.92 45.55 4.87
CA ARG A 67 31.14 44.64 4.01
C ARG A 67 29.74 44.43 4.59
N GLY A 68 28.71 44.69 3.77
CA GLY A 68 27.30 44.48 4.13
C GLY A 68 26.67 45.58 4.98
N VAL A 69 27.40 46.62 5.37
CA VAL A 69 26.87 47.74 6.16
C VAL A 69 26.57 48.93 5.24
N ALA A 70 25.38 49.52 5.37
CA ALA A 70 25.06 50.83 4.80
C ALA A 70 24.58 51.81 5.88
N CYS A 71 24.93 53.08 5.72
CA CYS A 71 24.60 54.15 6.67
C CYS A 71 23.72 55.23 6.04
N ASP A 72 23.10 56.07 6.88
CA ASP A 72 22.54 57.34 6.43
C ASP A 72 23.64 58.37 6.10
N ASN A 73 23.39 59.21 5.09
CA ASN A 73 24.36 60.20 4.64
C ASN A 73 24.53 61.36 5.64
N THR A 74 23.57 61.57 6.54
CA THR A 74 23.47 62.76 7.40
C THR A 74 24.01 62.57 8.81
N ASN A 75 23.81 61.39 9.42
CA ASN A 75 24.21 61.11 10.80
C ASN A 75 25.26 59.98 10.90
N GLN A 76 25.61 59.34 9.77
CA GLN A 76 26.48 58.16 9.70
C GLN A 76 25.98 57.03 10.62
N ARG A 77 24.65 56.81 10.64
CA ARG A 77 23.99 55.74 11.42
C ARG A 77 23.59 54.57 10.52
N VAL A 78 23.72 53.34 11.00
CA VAL A 78 23.46 52.13 10.21
C VAL A 78 21.97 52.04 9.84
N THR A 79 21.70 51.90 8.54
CA THR A 79 20.35 51.79 7.97
C THR A 79 20.06 50.42 7.38
N ASN A 80 21.05 49.76 6.78
CA ASN A 80 20.92 48.39 6.28
C ASN A 80 22.09 47.53 6.77
N LEU A 81 21.79 46.28 7.10
CA LEU A 81 22.77 45.21 7.30
C LEU A 81 22.40 44.01 6.40
N THR A 82 23.26 43.71 5.44
CA THR A 82 23.04 42.68 4.41
C THR A 82 24.25 41.76 4.32
N LEU A 83 24.10 40.54 4.82
CA LEU A 83 25.16 39.53 4.98
C LEU A 83 24.70 38.16 4.45
N GLU A 84 24.16 38.14 3.25
CA GLU A 84 23.59 36.94 2.63
C GLU A 84 24.62 36.05 1.91
N ASN A 85 24.43 34.74 1.91
CA ASN A 85 25.28 33.76 1.22
C ASN A 85 26.78 33.82 1.64
N LEU A 86 27.04 34.03 2.94
CA LEU A 86 28.39 34.24 3.49
C LEU A 86 28.92 33.08 4.34
N ASN A 87 28.15 31.99 4.48
CA ASN A 87 28.45 30.86 5.37
C ASN A 87 28.72 31.28 6.83
N LEU A 88 28.07 32.35 7.30
CA LEU A 88 28.18 32.85 8.66
C LEU A 88 27.52 31.88 9.64
N ALA A 89 28.10 31.68 10.81
CA ALA A 89 27.67 30.66 11.78
C ALA A 89 27.77 31.19 13.21
N GLY A 90 26.83 30.77 14.07
CA GLY A 90 26.69 31.27 15.44
C GLY A 90 25.31 31.90 15.66
N SER A 91 25.14 32.95 16.47
CA SER A 91 23.80 33.44 16.86
C SER A 91 23.59 34.95 16.70
N ILE A 92 22.33 35.37 16.58
CA ILE A 92 21.98 36.80 16.45
C ILE A 92 22.19 37.50 17.80
N SER A 93 23.23 38.33 17.89
CA SER A 93 23.53 39.11 19.10
C SER A 93 22.39 40.10 19.44
N PRO A 94 21.83 40.12 20.67
CA PRO A 94 20.80 41.07 21.08
C PRO A 94 21.21 42.55 20.92
N TYR A 95 22.52 42.84 20.97
CA TYR A 95 23.06 44.19 20.76
C TYR A 95 22.75 44.77 19.37
N ILE A 96 22.33 43.96 18.39
CA ILE A 96 21.85 44.45 17.09
C ILE A 96 20.64 45.40 17.24
N ALA A 97 19.87 45.29 18.32
CA ALA A 97 18.76 46.19 18.65
C ALA A 97 19.19 47.64 18.92
N ASN A 98 20.46 47.88 19.25
CA ASN A 98 21.00 49.23 19.45
C ASN A 98 21.17 50.02 18.14
N LEU A 99 21.11 49.35 16.98
CA LEU A 99 21.17 49.97 15.65
C LEU A 99 19.84 50.69 15.34
N SER A 100 19.53 51.75 16.09
CA SER A 100 18.20 52.39 16.13
C SER A 100 17.75 53.06 14.82
N TYR A 101 18.60 53.08 13.80
CA TYR A 101 18.30 53.55 12.44
C TYR A 101 18.08 52.41 11.44
N LEU A 102 18.25 51.14 11.85
CA LEU A 102 18.14 49.96 11.00
C LEU A 102 16.74 49.82 10.40
N THR A 103 16.71 49.62 9.09
CA THR A 103 15.52 49.45 8.25
C THR A 103 15.50 48.10 7.55
N HIS A 104 16.66 47.52 7.26
CA HIS A 104 16.79 46.20 6.64
C HIS A 104 17.82 45.37 7.42
N LEU A 105 17.42 44.16 7.83
CA LEU A 105 18.30 43.12 8.35
C LEU A 105 18.14 41.88 7.47
N ASN A 106 19.18 41.54 6.70
CA ASN A 106 19.19 40.38 5.81
C ASN A 106 20.40 39.49 6.12
N LEU A 107 20.12 38.28 6.62
CA LEU A 107 21.07 37.20 6.91
C LEU A 107 20.76 35.94 6.08
N TYR A 108 20.09 36.08 4.93
CA TYR A 108 19.63 34.99 4.06
C TYR A 108 20.74 33.97 3.72
N ASN A 109 20.41 32.68 3.79
CA ASN A 109 21.26 31.57 3.36
C ASN A 109 22.64 31.57 4.03
N ASN A 110 22.63 31.26 5.33
CA ASN A 110 23.81 31.10 6.19
C ASN A 110 23.57 29.93 7.17
N SER A 111 24.45 29.77 8.16
CA SER A 111 24.36 28.78 9.23
C SER A 111 24.06 29.45 10.60
N ILE A 112 23.29 30.55 10.60
CA ILE A 112 22.91 31.26 11.83
C ILE A 112 21.92 30.40 12.63
N SER A 113 22.19 30.23 13.91
CA SER A 113 21.45 29.40 14.88
C SER A 113 21.07 30.21 16.12
N GLY A 114 20.54 29.53 17.15
CA GLY A 114 20.01 30.18 18.34
C GLY A 114 18.64 30.81 18.09
N VAL A 115 18.22 31.75 18.95
CA VAL A 115 16.87 32.34 18.92
C VAL A 115 16.85 33.72 18.27
N ILE A 116 15.68 34.14 17.80
CA ILE A 116 15.42 35.54 17.41
C ILE A 116 15.37 36.39 18.70
N PRO A 117 16.25 37.39 18.90
CA PRO A 117 16.26 38.18 20.13
C PRO A 117 14.99 39.02 20.27
N HIS A 118 14.34 38.98 21.43
CA HIS A 118 13.13 39.77 21.70
C HIS A 118 13.40 41.28 21.64
N GLU A 119 14.65 41.70 21.84
CA GLU A 119 15.15 43.06 21.72
C GLU A 119 15.01 43.63 20.31
N LEU A 120 14.91 42.79 19.26
CA LEU A 120 14.64 43.26 17.90
C LEU A 120 13.36 44.11 17.80
N GLY A 121 12.38 43.90 18.69
CA GLY A 121 11.18 44.73 18.82
C GLY A 121 11.45 46.21 19.14
N GLN A 122 12.66 46.58 19.57
CA GLN A 122 13.07 47.98 19.80
C GLN A 122 13.40 48.72 18.49
N LEU A 123 13.59 47.99 17.37
CA LEU A 123 13.93 48.56 16.07
C LEU A 123 12.69 49.13 15.37
N ASN A 124 12.17 50.23 15.90
CA ASN A 124 10.95 50.93 15.43
C ASN A 124 11.00 51.43 13.96
N ARG A 125 12.14 51.29 13.28
CA ARG A 125 12.34 51.65 11.86
C ARG A 125 12.51 50.43 10.95
N LEU A 126 12.59 49.23 11.49
CA LEU A 126 12.78 48.00 10.74
C LEU A 126 11.59 47.78 9.79
N ARG A 127 11.90 47.52 8.52
CA ARG A 127 10.93 47.24 7.45
C ARG A 127 11.06 45.83 6.92
N ASN A 128 12.30 45.35 6.76
CA ASN A 128 12.57 44.01 6.26
C ASN A 128 13.43 43.24 7.26
N LEU A 129 12.89 42.10 7.72
CA LEU A 129 13.60 41.09 8.49
C LEU A 129 13.66 39.82 7.65
N THR A 130 14.85 39.49 7.13
CA THR A 130 15.09 38.32 6.27
C THR A 130 16.13 37.43 6.92
N LEU A 131 15.68 36.30 7.48
CA LEU A 131 16.49 35.31 8.19
C LEU A 131 16.32 33.90 7.60
N SER A 132 15.75 33.78 6.40
CA SER A 132 15.45 32.49 5.77
C SER A 132 16.69 31.72 5.31
N TYR A 133 16.56 30.39 5.20
CA TYR A 133 17.66 29.43 4.97
C TYR A 133 18.75 29.57 6.05
N ASN A 134 18.38 29.25 7.30
CA ASN A 134 19.27 29.25 8.46
C ASN A 134 18.88 28.11 9.43
N LEU A 135 19.48 28.10 10.61
CA LEU A 135 19.31 27.10 11.67
C LEU A 135 18.64 27.68 12.94
N ILE A 136 17.87 28.77 12.79
CA ILE A 136 17.27 29.51 13.91
C ILE A 136 16.16 28.68 14.56
N GLN A 137 16.13 28.67 15.89
CA GLN A 137 15.21 27.88 16.73
C GLN A 137 14.48 28.76 17.75
N GLY A 138 13.65 28.14 18.60
CA GLY A 138 12.81 28.84 19.57
C GLY A 138 11.61 29.53 18.92
N THR A 139 10.92 30.40 19.66
CA THR A 139 9.66 31.00 19.21
C THR A 139 9.86 32.32 18.46
N ILE A 140 8.85 32.71 17.67
CA ILE A 140 8.78 34.06 17.10
C ILE A 140 8.45 35.05 18.24
N PRO A 141 9.29 36.08 18.52
CA PRO A 141 9.01 37.00 19.62
C PRO A 141 7.80 37.89 19.31
N SER A 142 6.80 37.91 20.20
CA SER A 142 5.64 38.81 20.07
C SER A 142 6.03 40.30 20.10
N SER A 143 7.20 40.64 20.65
CA SER A 143 7.79 41.98 20.61
C SER A 143 8.07 42.49 19.19
N LEU A 144 8.16 41.63 18.17
CA LEU A 144 8.24 42.07 16.77
C LEU A 144 7.01 42.88 16.31
N SER A 145 5.86 42.74 16.99
CA SER A 145 4.68 43.59 16.78
C SER A 145 4.92 45.08 17.06
N LEU A 146 5.94 45.43 17.85
CA LEU A 146 6.33 46.82 18.13
C LEU A 146 7.04 47.49 16.95
N CYS A 147 7.64 46.71 16.05
CA CYS A 147 8.22 47.16 14.79
C CYS A 147 7.13 47.48 13.75
N THR A 148 6.26 48.44 14.06
CA THR A 148 5.05 48.83 13.29
C THR A 148 5.27 49.19 11.82
N ARG A 149 6.53 49.37 11.37
CA ARG A 149 6.92 49.63 9.99
C ARG A 149 7.38 48.40 9.21
N LEU A 150 7.27 47.20 9.79
CA LEU A 150 7.59 45.94 9.12
C LEU A 150 6.69 45.74 7.90
N VAL A 151 7.34 45.54 6.75
CA VAL A 151 6.76 45.24 5.44
C VAL A 151 6.99 43.76 5.08
N THR A 152 8.13 43.21 5.50
CA THR A 152 8.50 41.79 5.25
C THR A 152 9.07 41.14 6.51
N ILE A 153 8.51 39.98 6.86
CA ILE A 153 9.09 39.00 7.79
C ILE A 153 9.28 37.71 6.99
N ASP A 154 10.54 37.31 6.78
CA ASP A 154 10.91 36.10 6.04
C ASP A 154 11.82 35.22 6.90
N LEU A 155 11.24 34.15 7.44
CA LEU A 155 11.86 33.17 8.34
C LEU A 155 11.82 31.74 7.74
N LEU A 156 11.55 31.63 6.43
CA LEU A 156 11.42 30.36 5.71
C LEU A 156 12.66 29.45 5.89
N LYS A 157 12.45 28.14 6.04
CA LYS A 157 13.48 27.11 6.20
C LYS A 157 14.43 27.42 7.38
N ASN A 158 13.87 27.22 8.58
CA ASN A 158 14.54 27.31 9.88
C ASN A 158 14.01 26.17 10.80
N ARG A 159 14.19 26.27 12.12
CA ARG A 159 13.72 25.33 13.15
C ARG A 159 12.85 26.03 14.21
N ILE A 160 12.13 27.07 13.80
CA ILE A 160 11.32 27.90 14.70
C ILE A 160 10.12 27.06 15.18
N GLU A 161 9.84 27.13 16.47
CA GLU A 161 8.82 26.34 17.16
C GLU A 161 7.75 27.21 17.83
N GLY A 162 6.70 26.57 18.37
CA GLY A 162 5.61 27.24 19.06
C GLY A 162 4.61 27.91 18.11
N SER A 163 3.71 28.71 18.67
CA SER A 163 2.62 29.35 17.92
C SER A 163 3.03 30.66 17.24
N ILE A 164 2.39 30.96 16.10
CA ILE A 164 2.44 32.29 15.48
C ILE A 164 1.83 33.30 16.49
N PRO A 165 2.54 34.37 16.91
CA PRO A 165 2.03 35.29 17.92
C PRO A 165 0.82 36.08 17.43
N TYR A 166 -0.22 36.17 18.26
CA TYR A 166 -1.46 36.89 17.96
C TYR A 166 -1.21 38.38 17.69
N GLU A 167 -0.20 38.97 18.35
CA GLU A 167 0.17 40.38 18.26
C GLU A 167 0.70 40.78 16.87
N LEU A 168 1.19 39.82 16.06
CA LEU A 168 1.65 40.11 14.69
C LEU A 168 0.52 40.67 13.82
N GLY A 169 -0.74 40.38 14.13
CA GLY A 169 -1.92 40.97 13.48
C GLY A 169 -2.05 42.49 13.61
N GLY A 170 -1.23 43.14 14.46
CA GLY A 170 -1.16 44.60 14.57
C GLY A 170 -0.28 45.30 13.52
N LEU A 171 0.50 44.56 12.72
CA LEU A 171 1.49 45.11 11.80
C LEU A 171 0.86 45.58 10.47
N SER A 172 0.18 46.73 10.48
CA SER A 172 -0.61 47.23 9.34
C SER A 172 0.18 47.53 8.04
N GLU A 173 1.50 47.74 8.10
CA GLU A 173 2.38 47.87 6.92
C GLU A 173 2.82 46.50 6.33
N LEU A 174 2.57 45.37 7.01
CA LEU A 174 3.09 44.05 6.65
C LEU A 174 2.44 43.53 5.35
N GLN A 175 3.27 43.22 4.37
CA GLN A 175 2.87 42.72 3.04
C GLN A 175 3.23 41.25 2.87
N ILE A 176 4.36 40.81 3.44
CA ILE A 176 4.91 39.47 3.25
C ILE A 176 5.23 38.84 4.60
N LEU A 177 4.59 37.71 4.89
CA LEU A 177 4.93 36.82 6.01
C LEU A 177 5.25 35.43 5.46
N ARG A 178 6.53 35.02 5.55
CA ARG A 178 6.98 33.68 5.16
C ARG A 178 7.55 32.93 6.36
N LEU A 179 6.86 31.86 6.73
CA LEU A 179 7.21 30.97 7.84
C LEU A 179 7.36 29.50 7.38
N ARG A 180 7.33 29.23 6.07
CA ARG A 180 7.36 27.87 5.52
C ARG A 180 8.59 27.06 5.95
N THR A 181 8.43 25.74 6.13
CA THR A 181 9.50 24.81 6.52
C THR A 181 10.07 25.21 7.89
N ASN A 182 9.24 25.05 8.92
CA ASN A 182 9.56 25.28 10.32
C ASN A 182 8.78 24.26 11.19
N ASN A 183 8.90 24.35 12.52
CA ASN A 183 8.23 23.46 13.48
C ASN A 183 7.11 24.21 14.24
N LEU A 184 6.41 25.13 13.58
CA LEU A 184 5.35 25.94 14.21
C LEU A 184 4.13 25.08 14.53
N THR A 185 3.50 25.34 15.67
CA THR A 185 2.42 24.53 16.26
C THR A 185 1.18 25.36 16.57
N GLY A 186 0.01 24.72 16.60
CA GLY A 186 -1.23 25.36 17.02
C GLY A 186 -1.90 26.17 15.90
N GLN A 187 -2.92 26.94 16.26
CA GLN A 187 -3.83 27.54 15.28
C GLN A 187 -3.26 28.77 14.57
N ILE A 188 -3.66 28.96 13.32
CA ILE A 188 -3.43 30.22 12.59
C ILE A 188 -4.21 31.35 13.29
N PRO A 189 -3.57 32.42 13.79
CA PRO A 189 -4.28 33.46 14.54
C PRO A 189 -5.28 34.23 13.66
N PRO A 190 -6.56 34.38 14.06
CA PRO A 190 -7.53 35.20 13.33
C PRO A 190 -7.11 36.66 13.18
N SER A 191 -6.27 37.18 14.09
CA SER A 191 -5.71 38.53 14.03
C SER A 191 -4.89 38.80 12.77
N LEU A 192 -4.36 37.77 12.09
CA LEU A 192 -3.71 37.94 10.78
C LEU A 192 -4.68 38.47 9.71
N GLY A 193 -6.00 38.30 9.88
CA GLY A 193 -7.03 38.91 9.04
C GLY A 193 -7.14 40.44 9.15
N ASN A 194 -6.49 41.07 10.14
CA ASN A 194 -6.44 42.53 10.28
C ASN A 194 -5.37 43.20 9.40
N LEU A 195 -4.49 42.40 8.76
CA LEU A 195 -3.31 42.89 8.04
C LEU A 195 -3.67 43.44 6.65
N SER A 196 -4.28 44.63 6.61
CA SER A 196 -4.83 45.24 5.38
C SER A 196 -3.84 45.44 4.22
N SER A 197 -2.54 45.41 4.48
CA SER A 197 -1.48 45.45 3.46
C SER A 197 -1.01 44.08 2.95
N MET A 198 -1.42 42.97 3.59
CA MET A 198 -0.92 41.62 3.32
C MET A 198 -1.18 41.19 1.87
N THR A 199 -0.12 40.76 1.18
CA THR A 199 -0.17 40.20 -0.19
C THR A 199 0.23 38.73 -0.22
N ASN A 200 1.17 38.30 0.64
CA ASN A 200 1.74 36.95 0.64
C ASN A 200 1.77 36.38 2.06
N LEU A 201 0.87 35.43 2.34
CA LEU A 201 0.86 34.64 3.58
C LEU A 201 1.30 33.20 3.25
N ILE A 202 2.50 32.83 3.71
CA ILE A 202 3.13 31.54 3.39
C ILE A 202 3.52 30.85 4.70
N LEU A 203 2.71 29.88 5.13
CA LEU A 203 2.83 29.14 6.40
C LEU A 203 2.99 27.61 6.19
N SER A 204 3.11 27.16 4.94
CA SER A 204 3.19 25.73 4.59
C SER A 204 4.31 24.96 5.29
N ASP A 205 4.24 23.62 5.33
CA ASP A 205 5.32 22.75 5.83
C ASP A 205 5.68 23.13 7.27
N ASN A 206 4.70 22.90 8.15
CA ASN A 206 4.67 23.19 9.60
C ASN A 206 3.66 22.22 10.28
N ILE A 207 3.46 22.36 11.60
CA ILE A 207 2.51 21.54 12.39
C ILE A 207 1.34 22.42 12.91
N LEU A 208 0.85 23.33 12.08
CA LEU A 208 -0.30 24.18 12.43
C LEU A 208 -1.59 23.36 12.42
N ASP A 209 -2.49 23.63 13.36
CA ASP A 209 -3.72 22.86 13.59
C ASP A 209 -4.99 23.73 13.59
N GLY A 210 -6.14 23.07 13.78
CA GLY A 210 -7.44 23.73 13.87
C GLY A 210 -7.94 24.30 12.52
N PRO A 211 -8.98 25.16 12.55
CA PRO A 211 -9.61 25.66 11.34
C PRO A 211 -8.87 26.85 10.71
N ILE A 212 -9.01 26.99 9.39
CA ILE A 212 -8.62 28.20 8.66
C ILE A 212 -9.50 29.38 9.15
N PRO A 213 -8.95 30.50 9.64
CA PRO A 213 -9.76 31.64 10.09
C PRO A 213 -10.52 32.32 8.95
N GLU A 214 -11.81 32.60 9.15
CA GLU A 214 -12.65 33.28 8.16
C GLU A 214 -12.10 34.66 7.76
N ASP A 215 -11.46 35.36 8.71
CA ASP A 215 -10.92 36.70 8.52
C ASP A 215 -9.79 36.77 7.49
N LEU A 216 -9.08 35.68 7.22
CA LEU A 216 -8.08 35.63 6.14
C LEU A 216 -8.70 35.89 4.76
N GLY A 217 -9.94 35.42 4.55
CA GLY A 217 -10.66 35.65 3.29
C GLY A 217 -11.13 37.10 3.11
N ARG A 218 -11.09 37.91 4.18
CA ARG A 218 -11.46 39.33 4.18
C ARG A 218 -10.27 40.26 3.87
N LEU A 219 -9.06 39.71 3.73
CA LEU A 219 -7.85 40.48 3.42
C LEU A 219 -7.92 41.09 2.00
N PRO A 220 -7.96 42.42 1.85
CA PRO A 220 -8.34 43.07 0.59
C PRO A 220 -7.25 43.02 -0.49
N ARG A 221 -6.01 42.64 -0.12
CA ARG A 221 -4.83 42.63 -1.00
C ARG A 221 -4.15 41.26 -1.09
N LEU A 222 -4.71 40.22 -0.47
CA LEU A 222 -4.08 38.90 -0.43
C LEU A 222 -4.06 38.27 -1.83
N VAL A 223 -2.85 38.01 -2.33
CA VAL A 223 -2.60 37.44 -3.66
C VAL A 223 -2.20 35.97 -3.56
N HIS A 224 -1.37 35.63 -2.57
CA HIS A 224 -0.90 34.26 -2.34
C HIS A 224 -1.22 33.81 -0.91
N LEU A 225 -1.97 32.71 -0.81
CA LEU A 225 -2.19 31.96 0.43
C LEU A 225 -1.63 30.55 0.26
N GLN A 226 -0.56 30.24 1.01
CA GLN A 226 0.09 28.93 1.02
C GLN A 226 0.13 28.39 2.44
N ILE A 227 -0.68 27.36 2.70
CA ILE A 227 -0.84 26.68 4.00
C ILE A 227 -0.87 25.16 3.83
N HIS A 228 -0.27 24.64 2.74
CA HIS A 228 -0.14 23.20 2.49
C HIS A 228 0.80 22.52 3.49
N GLU A 229 0.75 21.19 3.61
CA GLU A 229 1.62 20.40 4.50
C GLU A 229 1.52 20.89 5.96
N ASN A 230 0.33 20.75 6.54
CA ASN A 230 0.00 21.11 7.93
C ASN A 230 -1.12 20.18 8.45
N ASN A 231 -1.53 20.34 9.71
CA ASN A 231 -2.61 19.57 10.36
C ASN A 231 -3.94 20.36 10.43
N LEU A 232 -4.22 21.24 9.47
CA LEU A 232 -5.43 22.06 9.48
C LEU A 232 -6.68 21.21 9.23
N THR A 233 -7.80 21.61 9.84
CA THR A 233 -9.04 20.82 9.92
C THR A 233 -10.27 21.67 9.61
N GLY A 234 -11.43 21.02 9.43
CA GLY A 234 -12.69 21.70 9.19
C GLY A 234 -12.85 22.24 7.77
N GLU A 235 -13.89 23.03 7.54
CA GLU A 235 -14.24 23.51 6.19
C GLU A 235 -13.40 24.72 5.75
N ILE A 236 -13.20 24.86 4.44
CA ILE A 236 -12.59 26.05 3.84
C ILE A 236 -13.58 27.22 3.96
N PRO A 237 -13.25 28.33 4.65
CA PRO A 237 -14.20 29.41 4.88
C PRO A 237 -14.73 30.04 3.58
N PRO A 238 -16.05 30.28 3.45
CA PRO A 238 -16.65 30.88 2.23
C PRO A 238 -16.03 32.22 1.80
N SER A 239 -15.46 32.97 2.74
CA SER A 239 -14.74 34.23 2.51
C SER A 239 -13.49 34.05 1.65
N ILE A 240 -12.77 32.93 1.75
CA ILE A 240 -11.56 32.64 0.95
C ILE A 240 -11.91 32.63 -0.54
N PHE A 241 -13.07 32.11 -0.90
CA PHE A 241 -13.57 32.07 -2.28
C PHE A 241 -14.09 33.44 -2.79
N ASN A 242 -14.10 34.48 -1.94
CA ASN A 242 -14.42 35.87 -2.32
C ASN A 242 -13.16 36.75 -2.42
N SER A 243 -11.97 36.23 -2.10
CA SER A 243 -10.72 36.99 -2.10
C SER A 243 -10.15 37.24 -3.51
N SER A 244 -9.20 38.17 -3.64
CA SER A 244 -8.52 38.48 -4.91
C SER A 244 -7.33 37.55 -5.25
N LEU A 245 -7.36 36.31 -4.76
CA LEU A 245 -6.24 35.36 -4.81
C LEU A 245 -5.83 35.01 -6.25
N ALA A 246 -4.51 34.94 -6.47
CA ALA A 246 -3.88 34.35 -7.64
C ALA A 246 -3.35 32.93 -7.36
N LEU A 247 -2.92 32.65 -6.13
CA LEU A 247 -2.50 31.30 -5.72
C LEU A 247 -3.14 30.93 -4.39
N LEU A 248 -3.85 29.80 -4.38
CA LEU A 248 -4.40 29.17 -3.19
C LEU A 248 -3.84 27.74 -3.08
N SER A 249 -3.14 27.44 -1.99
CA SER A 249 -2.54 26.12 -1.77
C SER A 249 -2.80 25.63 -0.36
N LEU A 250 -3.58 24.55 -0.29
CA LEU A 250 -4.19 23.91 0.87
C LEU A 250 -3.84 22.41 0.97
N ALA A 251 -3.02 21.90 0.06
CA ALA A 251 -2.75 20.47 -0.07
C ALA A 251 -2.13 19.85 1.20
N LEU A 252 -2.26 18.53 1.38
CA LEU A 252 -1.68 17.77 2.49
C LEU A 252 -2.09 18.37 3.86
N ASN A 253 -3.39 18.30 4.13
CA ASN A 253 -4.05 18.75 5.36
C ASN A 253 -5.28 17.86 5.64
N ASN A 254 -6.00 18.10 6.75
CA ASN A 254 -7.23 17.37 7.12
C ASN A 254 -8.50 18.22 6.89
N LEU A 255 -8.52 19.06 5.84
CA LEU A 255 -9.67 19.92 5.53
C LEU A 255 -10.86 19.10 4.99
N SER A 256 -12.07 19.55 5.29
CA SER A 256 -13.33 18.87 4.97
C SER A 256 -14.34 19.79 4.28
N GLY A 257 -15.58 19.32 4.09
CA GLY A 257 -16.65 20.08 3.43
C GLY A 257 -16.60 19.95 1.91
N SER A 258 -17.23 20.88 1.19
CA SER A 258 -17.28 20.87 -0.28
C SER A 258 -16.90 22.21 -0.89
N LEU A 259 -16.46 22.18 -2.16
CA LEU A 259 -16.10 23.38 -2.91
C LEU A 259 -17.37 24.08 -3.44
N PRO A 260 -17.53 25.41 -3.26
CA PRO A 260 -18.70 26.12 -3.77
C PRO A 260 -18.79 26.04 -5.30
N PHE A 261 -19.98 25.73 -5.82
CA PHE A 261 -20.21 25.50 -7.25
C PHE A 261 -19.79 26.66 -8.17
N ASP A 262 -19.76 27.89 -7.64
CA ASP A 262 -19.46 29.14 -8.32
C ASP A 262 -18.07 29.73 -7.99
N MET A 263 -17.24 29.05 -7.18
CA MET A 263 -15.98 29.63 -6.67
C MET A 263 -15.06 30.18 -7.76
N PHE A 264 -15.04 29.58 -8.96
CA PHE A 264 -14.18 30.00 -10.07
C PHE A 264 -14.74 31.17 -10.87
N THR A 265 -16.02 31.54 -10.71
CA THR A 265 -16.54 32.83 -11.22
C THR A 265 -16.20 33.99 -10.28
N ARG A 266 -15.98 33.70 -8.99
CA ARG A 266 -15.60 34.67 -7.96
C ARG A 266 -14.09 34.90 -7.92
N LEU A 267 -13.29 33.83 -7.90
CA LEU A 267 -11.82 33.86 -7.90
C LEU A 267 -11.22 34.13 -9.30
N THR A 268 -11.63 35.22 -9.95
CA THR A 268 -11.26 35.56 -11.35
C THR A 268 -9.78 35.83 -11.61
N ASN A 269 -8.95 35.93 -10.57
CA ASN A 269 -7.50 36.09 -10.66
C ASN A 269 -6.71 34.79 -10.47
N LEU A 270 -7.37 33.69 -10.10
CA LEU A 270 -6.72 32.45 -9.70
C LEU A 270 -5.95 31.80 -10.86
N THR A 271 -4.64 31.65 -10.69
CA THR A 271 -3.73 30.95 -11.59
C THR A 271 -3.39 29.55 -11.08
N THR A 272 -3.43 29.33 -9.77
CA THR A 272 -3.07 28.03 -9.17
C THR A 272 -3.99 27.70 -8.00
N PHE A 273 -4.58 26.52 -8.02
CA PHE A 273 -5.34 25.96 -6.90
C PHE A 273 -4.92 24.52 -6.62
N TYR A 274 -4.26 24.29 -5.48
CA TYR A 274 -3.83 22.96 -5.06
C TYR A 274 -4.45 22.62 -3.71
N ALA A 275 -5.27 21.57 -3.66
CA ALA A 275 -5.96 21.08 -2.45
C ALA A 275 -5.86 19.55 -2.32
N ALA A 276 -4.88 18.93 -2.98
CA ALA A 276 -4.65 17.49 -2.94
C ALA A 276 -4.38 16.96 -1.52
N GLY A 277 -4.61 15.67 -1.25
CA GLY A 277 -4.37 15.05 0.05
C GLY A 277 -5.14 15.73 1.17
N ASN A 278 -6.48 15.73 1.07
CA ASN A 278 -7.41 16.29 2.04
C ASN A 278 -8.67 15.41 2.14
N ASN A 279 -9.63 15.80 2.98
CA ASN A 279 -10.92 15.13 3.14
C ASN A 279 -12.07 15.93 2.50
N LEU A 280 -11.80 16.63 1.38
CA LEU A 280 -12.83 17.40 0.66
C LEU A 280 -13.80 16.47 -0.08
N THR A 281 -15.06 16.87 -0.16
CA THR A 281 -16.18 16.07 -0.65
C THR A 281 -17.04 16.84 -1.67
N GLY A 282 -18.04 16.18 -2.23
CA GLY A 282 -19.00 16.79 -3.14
C GLY A 282 -18.57 16.71 -4.60
N LEU A 283 -19.19 17.56 -5.43
CA LEU A 283 -18.91 17.63 -6.86
C LEU A 283 -17.76 18.60 -7.15
N ILE A 284 -17.01 18.34 -8.24
CA ILE A 284 -16.12 19.36 -8.81
C ILE A 284 -16.97 20.54 -9.33
N PRO A 285 -16.72 21.80 -8.92
CA PRO A 285 -17.52 22.94 -9.34
C PRO A 285 -17.58 23.11 -10.87
N SER A 286 -18.80 23.18 -11.42
CA SER A 286 -19.00 23.41 -12.85
C SER A 286 -18.50 24.78 -13.34
N SER A 287 -18.38 25.76 -12.43
CA SER A 287 -17.70 27.04 -12.71
C SER A 287 -16.22 26.91 -13.08
N LEU A 288 -15.59 25.74 -12.90
CA LEU A 288 -14.21 25.49 -13.36
C LEU A 288 -14.03 25.82 -14.85
N ALA A 289 -15.07 25.64 -15.68
CA ALA A 289 -15.08 26.06 -17.08
C ALA A 289 -14.89 27.59 -17.29
N ASN A 290 -15.10 28.40 -16.26
CA ASN A 290 -14.92 29.86 -16.29
C ASN A 290 -13.52 30.30 -15.83
N ALA A 291 -12.68 29.38 -15.33
CA ALA A 291 -11.36 29.66 -14.73
C ALA A 291 -10.27 29.99 -15.77
N SER A 292 -10.51 30.99 -16.63
CA SER A 292 -9.70 31.30 -17.82
C SER A 292 -8.21 31.63 -17.55
N LYS A 293 -7.85 32.04 -16.33
CA LYS A 293 -6.45 32.31 -15.91
C LYS A 293 -5.76 31.11 -15.26
N LEU A 294 -6.48 30.03 -14.95
CA LEU A 294 -5.97 28.89 -14.22
C LEU A 294 -4.91 28.15 -15.04
N GLN A 295 -3.80 27.81 -14.38
CA GLN A 295 -2.61 27.17 -14.93
C GLN A 295 -2.34 25.83 -14.23
N GLY A 296 -2.57 25.76 -12.92
CA GLY A 296 -2.49 24.51 -12.15
C GLY A 296 -3.75 24.27 -11.35
N LEU A 297 -4.34 23.09 -11.50
CA LEU A 297 -5.36 22.53 -10.63
C LEU A 297 -4.91 21.14 -10.15
N ASP A 298 -4.89 20.94 -8.85
CA ASP A 298 -4.64 19.63 -8.23
C ASP A 298 -5.61 19.41 -7.07
N LEU A 299 -6.45 18.39 -7.21
CA LEU A 299 -7.46 17.96 -6.26
C LEU A 299 -7.28 16.48 -5.85
N ALA A 300 -6.12 15.87 -6.14
CA ALA A 300 -5.93 14.44 -5.93
C ALA A 300 -6.02 14.00 -4.47
N GLY A 301 -6.28 12.72 -4.19
CA GLY A 301 -6.31 12.21 -2.81
C GLY A 301 -7.37 12.92 -1.96
N ASN A 302 -8.62 12.88 -2.42
CA ASN A 302 -9.79 13.49 -1.79
C ASN A 302 -11.03 12.60 -1.97
N ASN A 303 -12.19 13.05 -1.49
CA ASN A 303 -13.47 12.36 -1.59
C ASN A 303 -14.46 13.05 -2.55
N PHE A 304 -13.95 13.73 -3.60
CA PHE A 304 -14.81 14.29 -4.66
C PHE A 304 -15.47 13.16 -5.45
N HIS A 305 -16.75 13.32 -5.79
CA HIS A 305 -17.57 12.30 -6.43
C HIS A 305 -18.43 12.85 -7.57
N GLY A 306 -19.05 11.95 -8.33
CA GLY A 306 -19.90 12.31 -9.47
C GLY A 306 -19.10 12.70 -10.72
N PRO A 307 -19.75 13.31 -11.73
CA PRO A 307 -19.15 13.58 -13.03
C PRO A 307 -18.16 14.74 -13.02
N ILE A 308 -17.10 14.61 -13.81
CA ILE A 308 -16.21 15.71 -14.14
C ILE A 308 -16.97 16.68 -15.06
N PRO A 309 -17.10 17.98 -14.70
CA PRO A 309 -17.84 18.95 -15.53
C PRO A 309 -17.14 19.19 -16.87
N LEU A 310 -17.85 19.76 -17.85
CA LEU A 310 -17.23 20.15 -19.12
C LEU A 310 -16.16 21.24 -18.89
N LEU A 311 -15.00 21.05 -19.49
CA LEU A 311 -13.75 21.78 -19.29
C LEU A 311 -13.41 22.69 -20.48
N SER A 312 -14.44 23.25 -21.12
CA SER A 312 -14.39 23.80 -22.49
C SER A 312 -13.62 25.11 -22.68
N ASN A 313 -13.25 25.80 -21.60
CA ASN A 313 -12.66 27.15 -21.64
C ASN A 313 -11.56 27.34 -20.56
N MET A 314 -10.53 26.49 -20.62
CA MET A 314 -9.30 26.62 -19.82
C MET A 314 -8.05 26.85 -20.68
N PRO A 315 -7.93 28.00 -21.38
CA PRO A 315 -6.87 28.23 -22.37
C PRO A 315 -5.45 28.31 -21.78
N ASN A 316 -5.32 28.42 -20.45
CA ASN A 316 -4.05 28.57 -19.74
C ASN A 316 -3.64 27.35 -18.91
N ILE A 317 -4.48 26.32 -18.78
CA ILE A 317 -4.21 25.16 -17.93
C ILE A 317 -3.00 24.39 -18.45
N GLN A 318 -2.12 24.01 -17.53
CA GLN A 318 -0.87 23.26 -17.77
C GLN A 318 -0.88 21.97 -16.97
N ILE A 319 -1.36 22.01 -15.72
CA ILE A 319 -1.46 20.86 -14.82
C ILE A 319 -2.92 20.71 -14.40
N LEU A 320 -3.52 19.56 -14.69
CA LEU A 320 -4.86 19.17 -14.26
C LEU A 320 -4.80 17.77 -13.65
N ILE A 321 -4.85 17.70 -12.32
CA ILE A 321 -4.75 16.46 -11.56
C ILE A 321 -6.01 16.30 -10.71
N LEU A 322 -6.76 15.24 -10.99
CA LEU A 322 -8.04 14.86 -10.37
C LEU A 322 -8.03 13.38 -9.93
N GLY A 323 -6.84 12.77 -9.85
CA GLY A 323 -6.67 11.36 -9.51
C GLY A 323 -7.03 11.04 -8.05
N ASP A 324 -7.09 9.77 -7.69
CA ASP A 324 -7.31 9.29 -6.31
C ASP A 324 -8.52 9.97 -5.63
N ASN A 325 -9.70 9.74 -6.21
CA ASN A 325 -10.97 10.32 -5.80
C ASN A 325 -12.13 9.32 -6.08
N GLN A 326 -13.37 9.75 -5.86
CA GLN A 326 -14.58 8.96 -6.09
C GLN A 326 -15.34 9.39 -7.36
N LEU A 327 -14.67 10.03 -8.32
CA LEU A 327 -15.28 10.58 -9.54
C LEU A 327 -15.77 9.45 -10.45
N ALA A 328 -16.95 9.62 -11.03
CA ALA A 328 -17.60 8.62 -11.86
C ALA A 328 -18.21 9.27 -13.11
N SER A 329 -18.28 8.52 -14.21
CA SER A 329 -18.82 9.00 -15.49
C SER A 329 -20.01 8.16 -15.94
N ASP A 330 -21.05 8.83 -16.45
CA ASP A 330 -22.29 8.21 -16.95
C ASP A 330 -22.10 7.65 -18.37
N GLY A 331 -21.21 6.67 -18.53
CA GLY A 331 -20.92 6.01 -19.81
C GLY A 331 -20.35 6.94 -20.88
N GLU A 332 -20.78 6.79 -22.15
CA GLU A 332 -20.25 7.57 -23.28
C GLU A 332 -20.52 9.08 -23.16
N VAL A 333 -21.66 9.49 -22.59
CA VAL A 333 -21.96 10.92 -22.32
C VAL A 333 -21.02 11.47 -21.25
N GLY A 334 -20.67 10.64 -20.25
CA GLY A 334 -19.70 10.98 -19.22
C GLY A 334 -18.26 11.18 -19.70
N MET A 335 -17.96 10.97 -21.00
CA MET A 335 -16.62 11.18 -21.58
C MET A 335 -16.46 12.52 -22.31
N GLU A 336 -17.51 13.34 -22.42
CA GLU A 336 -17.46 14.63 -23.13
C GLU A 336 -16.45 15.62 -22.53
N PHE A 337 -16.10 15.50 -21.25
CA PHE A 337 -15.09 16.34 -20.62
C PHE A 337 -13.70 16.20 -21.29
N ILE A 338 -13.33 15.01 -21.75
CA ILE A 338 -12.08 14.77 -22.51
C ILE A 338 -12.12 15.54 -23.83
N SER A 339 -13.23 15.47 -24.57
CA SER A 339 -13.42 16.23 -25.80
C SER A 339 -13.31 17.73 -25.56
N SER A 340 -13.85 18.24 -24.45
CA SER A 340 -13.81 19.66 -24.11
C SER A 340 -12.41 20.18 -23.76
N LEU A 341 -11.51 19.31 -23.29
CA LEU A 341 -10.10 19.65 -23.02
C LEU A 341 -9.27 19.90 -24.29
N SER A 342 -9.76 19.56 -25.49
CA SER A 342 -9.08 19.91 -26.76
C SER A 342 -8.84 21.42 -26.93
N ASN A 343 -9.62 22.26 -26.26
CA ASN A 343 -9.47 23.73 -26.23
C ASN A 343 -8.41 24.23 -25.21
N SER A 344 -7.60 23.34 -24.62
CA SER A 344 -6.59 23.65 -23.60
C SER A 344 -5.15 23.48 -24.15
N PRO A 345 -4.64 24.41 -24.98
CA PRO A 345 -3.43 24.20 -25.79
C PRO A 345 -2.11 24.20 -25.01
N LYS A 346 -2.14 24.47 -23.70
CA LYS A 346 -0.95 24.49 -22.82
C LYS A 346 -0.88 23.30 -21.86
N LEU A 347 -1.86 22.38 -21.90
CA LEU A 347 -1.96 21.25 -21.00
C LEU A 347 -0.73 20.34 -21.18
N GLN A 348 0.00 20.10 -20.09
CA GLN A 348 1.24 19.31 -20.02
C GLN A 348 1.04 18.03 -19.20
N VAL A 349 0.33 18.13 -18.06
CA VAL A 349 0.02 16.99 -17.19
C VAL A 349 -1.49 16.87 -17.05
N PHE A 350 -2.01 15.69 -17.36
CA PHE A 350 -3.41 15.35 -17.14
C PHE A 350 -3.53 14.01 -16.41
N ALA A 351 -4.17 14.01 -15.25
CA ALA A 351 -4.29 12.85 -14.39
C ALA A 351 -5.72 12.69 -13.85
N VAL A 352 -6.31 11.52 -14.08
CA VAL A 352 -7.62 11.07 -13.56
C VAL A 352 -7.56 9.63 -13.02
N ASN A 353 -6.35 9.11 -12.80
CA ASN A 353 -6.12 7.75 -12.31
C ASN A 353 -6.73 7.50 -10.91
N SER A 354 -6.95 6.25 -10.52
CA SER A 354 -7.56 5.90 -9.22
C SER A 354 -8.91 6.59 -9.00
N ASN A 355 -9.87 6.30 -9.88
CA ASN A 355 -11.24 6.81 -9.81
C ASN A 355 -12.26 5.73 -10.25
N LYS A 356 -13.54 6.09 -10.36
CA LYS A 356 -14.65 5.25 -10.80
C LYS A 356 -15.14 5.63 -12.20
N LEU A 357 -14.26 6.14 -13.07
CA LEU A 357 -14.63 6.54 -14.43
C LEU A 357 -14.90 5.30 -15.29
N THR A 358 -16.08 5.26 -15.92
CA THR A 358 -16.58 4.18 -16.79
C THR A 358 -16.79 4.67 -18.22
N GLY A 359 -16.69 3.77 -19.20
CA GLY A 359 -16.97 4.06 -20.61
C GLY A 359 -15.72 4.09 -21.50
N LYS A 360 -15.91 4.36 -22.79
CA LYS A 360 -14.87 4.23 -23.82
C LYS A 360 -14.05 5.51 -23.97
N LEU A 361 -12.74 5.37 -24.12
CA LEU A 361 -11.87 6.51 -24.41
C LEU A 361 -12.19 7.10 -25.80
N PRO A 362 -12.60 8.37 -25.92
CA PRO A 362 -13.06 8.93 -27.18
C PRO A 362 -11.88 9.25 -28.11
N ARG A 363 -12.09 9.17 -29.43
CA ARG A 363 -11.08 9.52 -30.46
C ARG A 363 -10.57 10.95 -30.35
N SER A 364 -11.35 11.85 -29.76
CA SER A 364 -10.97 13.23 -29.44
C SER A 364 -9.79 13.33 -28.47
N ILE A 365 -9.37 12.24 -27.81
CA ILE A 365 -8.13 12.20 -27.02
C ILE A 365 -6.90 12.63 -27.85
N GLY A 366 -6.85 12.33 -29.15
CA GLY A 366 -5.78 12.79 -30.05
C GLY A 366 -5.77 14.29 -30.33
N ASN A 367 -6.88 14.98 -30.04
CA ASN A 367 -7.03 16.43 -30.17
C ASN A 367 -6.65 17.20 -28.88
N LEU A 368 -6.20 16.51 -27.83
CA LEU A 368 -5.62 17.20 -26.67
C LEU A 368 -4.33 17.93 -27.06
N SER A 369 -3.89 18.80 -26.14
CA SER A 369 -2.65 19.58 -26.23
C SER A 369 -1.47 18.78 -26.80
N LYS A 370 -0.80 19.33 -27.82
CA LYS A 370 0.41 18.73 -28.40
C LYS A 370 1.65 18.88 -27.51
N VAL A 371 1.56 19.67 -26.43
CA VAL A 371 2.59 19.74 -25.36
C VAL A 371 2.25 18.88 -24.14
N LEU A 372 1.18 18.05 -24.22
CA LEU A 372 0.88 17.06 -23.18
C LEU A 372 2.01 16.04 -23.09
N SER A 373 2.69 16.00 -21.95
CA SER A 373 3.83 15.12 -21.67
C SER A 373 3.45 13.92 -20.81
N GLN A 374 2.49 14.06 -19.89
CA GLN A 374 2.08 12.98 -18.99
C GLN A 374 0.56 12.80 -18.99
N LEU A 375 0.12 11.56 -19.22
CA LEU A 375 -1.28 11.16 -19.21
C LEU A 375 -1.48 9.95 -18.28
N TYR A 376 -2.15 10.16 -17.15
CA TYR A 376 -2.48 9.12 -16.17
C TYR A 376 -3.99 8.88 -16.13
N MET A 377 -4.43 7.70 -16.57
CA MET A 377 -5.83 7.27 -16.55
C MET A 377 -6.00 5.85 -15.97
N GLY A 378 -4.94 5.31 -15.36
CA GLY A 378 -4.95 3.96 -14.78
C GLY A 378 -5.86 3.82 -13.56
N ASN A 379 -6.06 2.59 -13.09
CA ASN A 379 -6.89 2.26 -11.93
C ASN A 379 -8.29 2.90 -12.01
N ASN A 380 -9.02 2.53 -13.06
CA ASN A 380 -10.35 3.05 -13.39
C ASN A 380 -11.19 1.91 -14.03
N HIS A 381 -12.35 2.25 -14.56
CA HIS A 381 -13.28 1.31 -15.19
C HIS A 381 -13.48 1.63 -16.69
N PHE A 382 -12.46 2.22 -17.35
CA PHE A 382 -12.51 2.50 -18.78
C PHE A 382 -12.59 1.19 -19.58
N GLU A 383 -13.37 1.20 -20.67
CA GLU A 383 -13.69 0.01 -21.47
C GLU A 383 -13.52 0.24 -22.98
N GLY A 384 -13.80 -0.80 -23.78
CA GLY A 384 -13.63 -0.76 -25.24
C GLY A 384 -12.17 -0.81 -25.66
N THR A 385 -11.87 -0.34 -26.88
CA THR A 385 -10.50 -0.36 -27.44
C THR A 385 -9.77 0.94 -27.17
N ILE A 386 -8.44 0.89 -27.01
CA ILE A 386 -7.59 2.09 -27.00
C ILE A 386 -7.68 2.74 -28.41
N PRO A 387 -8.09 4.02 -28.54
CA PRO A 387 -8.18 4.71 -29.82
C PRO A 387 -6.79 4.94 -30.43
N ALA A 388 -6.63 4.66 -31.72
CA ALA A 388 -5.37 4.83 -32.43
C ALA A 388 -4.92 6.30 -32.47
N GLU A 389 -5.88 7.23 -32.41
CA GLU A 389 -5.68 8.67 -32.35
C GLU A 389 -4.85 9.15 -31.14
N ILE A 390 -4.65 8.30 -30.11
CA ILE A 390 -3.77 8.64 -28.98
C ILE A 390 -2.31 8.91 -29.42
N SER A 391 -1.87 8.35 -30.56
CA SER A 391 -0.55 8.60 -31.13
C SER A 391 -0.34 10.03 -31.64
N GLU A 392 -1.43 10.78 -31.84
CA GLU A 392 -1.38 12.19 -32.24
C GLU A 392 -0.83 13.10 -31.13
N LEU A 393 -0.68 12.58 -29.91
CA LEU A 393 -0.09 13.25 -28.75
C LEU A 393 1.45 13.16 -28.82
N ALA A 394 2.04 13.80 -29.83
CA ALA A 394 3.47 13.74 -30.11
C ALA A 394 4.38 14.27 -28.99
N GLY A 395 3.84 15.03 -28.03
CA GLY A 395 4.54 15.51 -26.83
C GLY A 395 4.65 14.49 -25.69
N LEU A 396 3.95 13.36 -25.78
CA LEU A 396 3.76 12.46 -24.65
C LEU A 396 5.01 11.62 -24.34
N THR A 397 5.53 11.75 -23.12
CA THR A 397 6.63 10.94 -22.58
C THR A 397 6.11 9.80 -21.70
N LEU A 398 4.93 9.94 -21.09
CA LEU A 398 4.32 8.92 -20.23
C LEU A 398 2.84 8.69 -20.58
N LEU A 399 2.49 7.44 -20.85
CA LEU A 399 1.12 6.95 -21.00
C LEU A 399 0.83 5.84 -19.98
N SER A 400 -0.10 6.11 -19.07
CA SER A 400 -0.56 5.17 -18.04
C SER A 400 -2.06 4.89 -18.19
N LEU A 401 -2.40 3.68 -18.64
CA LEU A 401 -3.77 3.16 -18.79
C LEU A 401 -3.97 1.83 -18.01
N GLU A 402 -3.07 1.50 -17.08
CA GLU A 402 -3.10 0.27 -16.30
C GLU A 402 -4.39 0.07 -15.48
N MET A 403 -4.68 -1.14 -15.01
CA MET A 403 -5.79 -1.47 -14.10
C MET A 403 -7.13 -0.90 -14.59
N ASN A 404 -7.56 -1.37 -15.76
CA ASN A 404 -8.78 -0.94 -16.45
C ASN A 404 -9.45 -2.14 -17.16
N SER A 405 -10.51 -1.89 -17.93
CA SER A 405 -11.19 -2.91 -18.75
C SER A 405 -11.00 -2.69 -20.26
N PHE A 406 -9.85 -2.13 -20.69
CA PHE A 406 -9.55 -2.00 -22.12
C PHE A 406 -9.40 -3.38 -22.78
N THR A 407 -9.92 -3.49 -24.00
CA THR A 407 -10.04 -4.73 -24.80
C THR A 407 -9.47 -4.54 -26.20
N GLY A 408 -9.28 -5.65 -26.92
CA GLY A 408 -8.77 -5.62 -28.29
C GLY A 408 -7.26 -5.38 -28.35
N THR A 409 -6.76 -5.01 -29.54
CA THR A 409 -5.31 -4.89 -29.79
C THR A 409 -4.74 -3.55 -29.38
N ILE A 410 -3.49 -3.55 -28.91
CA ILE A 410 -2.69 -2.32 -28.73
C ILE A 410 -2.51 -1.63 -30.10
N PRO A 411 -2.86 -0.34 -30.26
CA PRO A 411 -2.69 0.35 -31.54
C PRO A 411 -1.23 0.41 -31.99
N SER A 412 -0.97 0.00 -33.24
CA SER A 412 0.37 0.06 -33.85
C SER A 412 0.91 1.49 -33.97
N SER A 413 0.02 2.49 -33.99
CA SER A 413 0.36 3.91 -34.02
C SER A 413 1.06 4.40 -32.74
N ILE A 414 0.89 3.73 -31.58
CA ILE A 414 1.68 4.02 -30.37
C ILE A 414 3.18 3.82 -30.65
N GLY A 415 3.53 2.85 -31.51
CA GLY A 415 4.89 2.62 -32.01
C GLY A 415 5.48 3.73 -32.88
N MET A 416 4.72 4.81 -33.15
CA MET A 416 5.17 5.99 -33.89
C MET A 416 5.40 7.21 -32.99
N MET A 417 5.15 7.11 -31.67
CA MET A 417 5.28 8.24 -30.73
C MET A 417 6.77 8.51 -30.44
N PRO A 418 7.33 9.67 -30.86
CA PRO A 418 8.78 9.84 -31.02
C PRO A 418 9.56 10.06 -29.72
N ILE A 419 8.87 10.40 -28.63
CA ILE A 419 9.48 10.70 -27.32
C ILE A 419 8.83 9.95 -26.15
N LEU A 420 7.97 8.96 -26.43
CA LEU A 420 7.36 8.12 -25.40
C LEU A 420 8.45 7.31 -24.68
N GLN A 421 8.54 7.48 -23.36
CA GLN A 421 9.53 6.87 -22.46
C GLN A 421 8.89 5.79 -21.57
N ARG A 422 7.64 5.98 -21.14
CA ARG A 422 6.90 5.00 -20.35
C ARG A 422 5.56 4.68 -20.99
N LEU A 423 5.33 3.39 -21.23
CA LEU A 423 4.03 2.85 -21.62
C LEU A 423 3.62 1.79 -20.59
N SER A 424 2.50 2.05 -19.91
CA SER A 424 1.94 1.19 -18.88
C SER A 424 0.50 0.84 -19.24
N LEU A 425 0.26 -0.42 -19.62
CA LEU A 425 -1.04 -0.98 -20.00
C LEU A 425 -1.41 -2.21 -19.14
N SER A 426 -0.69 -2.45 -18.04
CA SER A 426 -0.86 -3.62 -17.17
C SER A 426 -2.30 -3.77 -16.63
N GLY A 427 -2.75 -4.97 -16.28
CA GLY A 427 -4.04 -5.16 -15.61
C GLY A 427 -5.23 -4.77 -16.47
N ASN A 428 -5.26 -5.24 -17.72
CA ASN A 428 -6.32 -4.96 -18.69
C ASN A 428 -6.78 -6.25 -19.39
N LYS A 429 -7.68 -6.12 -20.37
CA LYS A 429 -8.25 -7.23 -21.16
C LYS A 429 -7.75 -7.18 -22.63
N LEU A 430 -6.55 -6.64 -22.85
CA LEU A 430 -5.98 -6.48 -24.19
C LEU A 430 -5.60 -7.85 -24.77
N THR A 431 -5.81 -8.03 -26.07
CA THR A 431 -5.61 -9.29 -26.80
C THR A 431 -4.71 -9.08 -28.01
N ALA A 432 -4.15 -10.18 -28.54
CA ALA A 432 -3.38 -10.28 -29.78
C ALA A 432 -2.23 -9.25 -29.94
N ASN A 433 -1.00 -9.74 -29.79
CA ASN A 433 0.21 -8.94 -29.92
C ASN A 433 0.53 -8.43 -31.35
N THR A 434 -0.29 -8.78 -32.34
CA THR A 434 -0.12 -8.37 -33.76
C THR A 434 -0.23 -6.87 -33.99
N GLY A 435 -0.79 -6.12 -33.03
CA GLY A 435 -0.73 -4.65 -33.02
C GLY A 435 0.67 -4.07 -32.77
N ILE A 436 1.59 -4.85 -32.21
CA ILE A 436 2.95 -4.41 -31.82
C ILE A 436 3.93 -4.56 -33.01
N ALA A 437 3.53 -4.10 -34.20
CA ALA A 437 4.38 -3.99 -35.38
C ALA A 437 5.15 -2.65 -35.38
N TRP A 438 5.78 -2.32 -34.25
CA TRP A 438 6.37 -1.00 -34.02
C TRP A 438 7.71 -0.83 -34.74
N LYS A 439 7.97 0.37 -35.25
CA LYS A 439 9.27 0.72 -35.87
C LYS A 439 10.31 1.02 -34.79
N SER A 440 10.74 -0.04 -34.11
CA SER A 440 11.48 -0.03 -32.83
C SER A 440 12.64 0.99 -32.76
N HIS A 441 13.39 1.17 -33.84
CA HIS A 441 14.53 2.08 -33.97
C HIS A 441 14.22 3.57 -33.71
N GLN A 442 12.95 3.98 -33.73
CA GLN A 442 12.53 5.37 -33.46
C GLN A 442 11.96 5.58 -32.06
N LEU A 443 11.73 4.51 -31.29
CA LEU A 443 11.14 4.59 -29.94
C LEU A 443 12.16 4.96 -28.88
N ARG A 444 11.71 5.73 -27.89
CA ARG A 444 12.50 6.12 -26.70
C ARG A 444 12.01 5.46 -25.41
N LEU A 445 11.23 4.39 -25.52
CA LEU A 445 10.69 3.65 -24.38
C LEU A 445 11.83 3.11 -23.50
N GLN A 446 11.77 3.45 -22.22
CA GLN A 446 12.60 2.97 -21.11
C GLN A 446 11.85 1.95 -20.25
N ILE A 447 10.53 2.12 -20.13
CA ILE A 447 9.60 1.24 -19.42
C ILE A 447 8.49 0.81 -20.38
N LEU A 448 8.34 -0.50 -20.54
CA LEU A 448 7.21 -1.14 -21.22
C LEU A 448 6.61 -2.18 -20.29
N ASP A 449 5.40 -1.90 -19.79
CA ASP A 449 4.65 -2.82 -18.96
C ASP A 449 3.31 -3.18 -19.63
N LEU A 450 3.22 -4.43 -20.06
CA LEU A 450 2.06 -5.07 -20.69
C LEU A 450 1.59 -6.30 -19.87
N SER A 451 1.99 -6.39 -18.60
CA SER A 451 1.67 -7.52 -17.73
C SER A 451 0.18 -7.67 -17.45
N VAL A 452 -0.26 -8.81 -16.92
CA VAL A 452 -1.65 -9.05 -16.46
C VAL A 452 -2.68 -8.66 -17.53
N ASN A 453 -2.59 -9.31 -18.68
CA ASN A 453 -3.43 -9.08 -19.85
C ASN A 453 -3.78 -10.42 -20.54
N MET A 454 -4.50 -10.38 -21.66
CA MET A 454 -4.83 -11.56 -22.48
C MET A 454 -4.02 -11.57 -23.80
N LEU A 455 -2.79 -11.06 -23.78
CA LEU A 455 -1.93 -11.07 -24.96
C LEU A 455 -1.56 -12.51 -25.32
N ASN A 456 -1.75 -12.86 -26.59
CA ASN A 456 -1.45 -14.18 -27.12
C ASN A 456 -0.61 -14.08 -28.41
N GLY A 457 -0.07 -15.23 -28.84
CA GLY A 457 0.89 -15.32 -29.94
C GLY A 457 2.33 -15.09 -29.49
N THR A 458 3.25 -14.98 -30.45
CA THR A 458 4.70 -14.94 -30.19
C THR A 458 5.22 -13.55 -29.90
N ILE A 459 6.10 -13.38 -28.90
CA ILE A 459 6.74 -12.10 -28.57
C ILE A 459 7.31 -11.45 -29.86
N PRO A 460 6.80 -10.29 -30.31
CA PRO A 460 7.28 -9.65 -31.52
C PRO A 460 8.75 -9.23 -31.39
N ARG A 461 9.52 -9.44 -32.46
CA ARG A 461 10.96 -9.11 -32.45
C ARG A 461 11.19 -7.61 -32.27
N GLU A 462 10.21 -6.81 -32.69
CA GLU A 462 10.16 -5.36 -32.57
C GLU A 462 10.33 -4.90 -31.12
N ILE A 463 9.76 -5.60 -30.14
CA ILE A 463 9.89 -5.27 -28.70
C ILE A 463 11.35 -5.38 -28.25
N VAL A 464 12.01 -6.50 -28.56
CA VAL A 464 13.40 -6.75 -28.14
C VAL A 464 14.44 -5.97 -28.96
N ASN A 465 13.98 -5.22 -29.97
CA ASN A 465 14.78 -4.31 -30.79
C ASN A 465 14.51 -2.83 -30.45
N ILE A 466 13.89 -2.51 -29.30
CA ILE A 466 13.73 -1.12 -28.81
C ILE A 466 15.08 -0.68 -28.19
N PRO A 467 15.75 0.36 -28.72
CA PRO A 467 17.15 0.65 -28.38
C PRO A 467 17.36 1.28 -27.01
N ASN A 468 16.33 1.94 -26.46
CA ASN A 468 16.41 2.73 -25.21
C ASN A 468 15.72 2.06 -24.01
N LEU A 469 15.33 0.79 -24.13
CA LEU A 469 14.60 0.07 -23.08
C LEU A 469 15.55 -0.28 -21.93
N SER A 470 15.72 0.68 -21.01
CA SER A 470 16.76 0.66 -19.98
C SER A 470 16.29 0.19 -18.61
N ASN A 471 14.99 0.28 -18.31
CA ASN A 471 14.48 0.03 -16.97
C ASN A 471 13.73 -1.30 -16.93
N LEU A 472 12.56 -1.36 -17.56
CA LEU A 472 11.64 -2.51 -17.40
C LEU A 472 11.07 -2.97 -18.74
N LEU A 473 11.19 -4.27 -19.00
CA LEU A 473 10.37 -5.02 -19.93
C LEU A 473 9.51 -6.02 -19.15
N ASN A 474 8.22 -5.72 -18.96
CA ASN A 474 7.28 -6.64 -18.32
C ASN A 474 6.19 -7.10 -19.30
N LEU A 475 6.14 -8.41 -19.54
CA LEU A 475 5.13 -9.11 -20.36
C LEU A 475 4.46 -10.25 -19.59
N SER A 476 4.63 -10.32 -18.26
CA SER A 476 4.21 -11.48 -17.48
C SER A 476 2.71 -11.61 -17.29
N SER A 477 2.25 -12.78 -16.85
CA SER A 477 0.83 -13.06 -16.59
C SER A 477 -0.03 -12.77 -17.85
N ASN A 478 0.32 -13.43 -18.94
CA ASN A 478 -0.34 -13.33 -20.24
C ASN A 478 -0.50 -14.75 -20.86
N SER A 479 -0.93 -14.85 -22.11
CA SER A 479 -1.06 -16.11 -22.85
C SER A 479 -0.09 -16.20 -24.05
N LEU A 480 1.10 -15.60 -23.93
CA LEU A 480 2.11 -15.56 -24.99
C LEU A 480 2.70 -16.95 -25.23
N THR A 481 2.97 -17.28 -26.50
CA THR A 481 3.47 -18.58 -26.95
C THR A 481 4.75 -18.44 -27.77
N GLY A 482 5.36 -19.57 -28.19
CA GLY A 482 6.58 -19.55 -28.99
C GLY A 482 7.84 -19.31 -28.16
N SER A 483 8.97 -19.14 -28.84
CA SER A 483 10.27 -18.96 -28.19
C SER A 483 10.58 -17.50 -27.88
N LEU A 484 11.34 -17.29 -26.80
CA LEU A 484 11.94 -15.99 -26.49
C LEU A 484 12.86 -15.58 -27.67
N PRO A 485 12.71 -14.38 -28.27
CA PRO A 485 13.46 -14.05 -29.47
C PRO A 485 14.97 -14.01 -29.25
N THR A 486 15.74 -14.61 -30.17
CA THR A 486 17.22 -14.61 -30.12
C THR A 486 17.85 -13.21 -30.23
N ASP A 487 17.07 -12.21 -30.63
CA ASP A 487 17.47 -10.80 -30.62
C ASP A 487 17.48 -10.16 -29.22
N ILE A 488 17.00 -10.84 -28.16
CA ILE A 488 16.89 -10.32 -26.78
C ILE A 488 18.18 -9.66 -26.26
N GLY A 489 19.34 -10.22 -26.62
CA GLY A 489 20.67 -9.68 -26.28
C GLY A 489 21.02 -8.32 -26.87
N LYS A 490 20.12 -7.67 -27.63
CA LYS A 490 20.27 -6.27 -28.05
C LYS A 490 19.84 -5.28 -26.97
N LEU A 491 19.06 -5.72 -25.97
CA LEU A 491 18.66 -4.93 -24.80
C LEU A 491 19.83 -4.79 -23.81
N THR A 492 20.97 -4.26 -24.25
CA THR A 492 22.22 -4.20 -23.46
C THR A 492 22.10 -3.36 -22.19
N VAL A 493 21.17 -2.39 -22.19
CA VAL A 493 20.95 -1.42 -21.11
C VAL A 493 19.75 -1.72 -20.21
N VAL A 494 18.97 -2.77 -20.48
CA VAL A 494 17.78 -3.10 -19.68
C VAL A 494 18.19 -3.63 -18.30
N GLN A 495 17.48 -3.20 -17.26
CA GLN A 495 17.65 -3.64 -15.87
C GLN A 495 16.78 -4.87 -15.58
N ASP A 496 15.49 -4.79 -15.86
CA ASP A 496 14.53 -5.81 -15.43
C ASP A 496 13.77 -6.40 -16.62
N ILE A 497 13.78 -7.73 -16.73
CA ILE A 497 12.97 -8.51 -17.70
C ILE A 497 12.09 -9.48 -16.91
N ASP A 498 10.77 -9.35 -17.06
CA ASP A 498 9.78 -10.32 -16.59
C ASP A 498 8.90 -10.78 -17.76
N VAL A 499 8.95 -12.08 -18.06
CA VAL A 499 8.04 -12.76 -19.00
C VAL A 499 7.40 -13.99 -18.37
N SER A 500 7.37 -14.05 -17.04
CA SER A 500 6.84 -15.17 -16.26
C SER A 500 5.34 -15.41 -16.50
N LYS A 501 4.82 -16.57 -16.07
CA LYS A 501 3.39 -16.91 -16.13
C LYS A 501 2.82 -16.74 -17.55
N ASN A 502 3.39 -17.47 -18.50
CA ASN A 502 3.03 -17.46 -19.92
C ASN A 502 3.10 -18.91 -20.48
N HIS A 503 3.02 -19.08 -21.81
CA HIS A 503 3.13 -20.36 -22.50
C HIS A 503 4.34 -20.39 -23.47
N LEU A 504 5.43 -19.70 -23.12
CA LEU A 504 6.65 -19.64 -23.92
C LEU A 504 7.38 -20.98 -23.88
N PHE A 505 7.98 -21.39 -24.99
CA PHE A 505 8.61 -22.71 -25.13
C PHE A 505 9.91 -22.70 -25.97
N GLY A 506 10.66 -23.80 -25.91
CA GLY A 506 11.97 -23.92 -26.57
C GLY A 506 13.11 -23.41 -25.70
N GLU A 507 14.31 -23.27 -26.27
CA GLU A 507 15.51 -22.93 -25.50
C GLU A 507 15.58 -21.46 -25.08
N ILE A 508 16.15 -21.19 -23.90
CA ILE A 508 16.54 -19.84 -23.48
C ILE A 508 17.70 -19.39 -24.39
N PRO A 509 17.59 -18.28 -25.14
CA PRO A 509 18.63 -17.87 -26.08
C PRO A 509 19.94 -17.49 -25.37
N VAL A 510 21.05 -18.09 -25.80
CA VAL A 510 22.42 -17.75 -25.32
C VAL A 510 22.74 -16.24 -25.44
N SER A 511 22.08 -15.53 -26.36
CA SER A 511 22.20 -14.09 -26.52
C SER A 511 21.72 -13.27 -25.31
N ILE A 512 20.92 -13.82 -24.40
CA ILE A 512 20.47 -13.14 -23.18
C ILE A 512 21.65 -12.68 -22.31
N GLY A 513 22.77 -13.40 -22.35
CA GLY A 513 24.04 -13.01 -21.70
C GLY A 513 24.71 -11.75 -22.26
N LYS A 514 24.08 -11.05 -23.21
CA LYS A 514 24.51 -9.72 -23.71
C LYS A 514 23.75 -8.56 -23.05
N CYS A 515 22.73 -8.82 -22.24
CA CYS A 515 21.98 -7.80 -21.50
C CYS A 515 22.79 -7.28 -20.31
N SER A 516 23.89 -6.56 -20.57
CA SER A 516 24.93 -6.22 -19.56
C SER A 516 24.45 -5.47 -18.31
N SER A 517 23.35 -4.72 -18.40
CA SER A 517 22.75 -3.99 -17.28
C SER A 517 21.72 -4.79 -16.47
N LEU A 518 21.43 -6.05 -16.86
CA LEU A 518 20.33 -6.83 -16.29
C LEU A 518 20.57 -7.13 -14.80
N THR A 519 19.62 -6.72 -13.97
CA THR A 519 19.54 -6.88 -12.52
C THR A 519 18.49 -7.91 -12.10
N PHE A 520 17.37 -7.99 -12.83
CA PHE A 520 16.25 -8.89 -12.57
C PHE A 520 15.86 -9.67 -13.83
N LEU A 521 15.72 -10.98 -13.69
CA LEU A 521 15.24 -11.87 -14.76
C LEU A 521 14.24 -12.89 -14.21
N ASP A 522 12.98 -12.81 -14.64
CA ASP A 522 11.97 -13.83 -14.36
C ASP A 522 11.42 -14.45 -15.66
N LEU A 523 11.69 -15.74 -15.84
CA LEU A 523 11.19 -16.60 -16.91
C LEU A 523 10.28 -17.72 -16.37
N SER A 524 9.90 -17.67 -15.09
CA SER A 524 9.21 -18.74 -14.38
C SER A 524 7.80 -19.03 -14.91
N LYS A 525 7.25 -20.20 -14.56
CA LYS A 525 5.88 -20.62 -14.92
C LYS A 525 5.63 -20.49 -16.43
N ASN A 526 6.48 -21.16 -17.21
CA ASN A 526 6.47 -21.22 -18.68
C ASN A 526 6.72 -22.68 -19.13
N SER A 527 7.15 -22.91 -20.36
CA SER A 527 7.50 -24.24 -20.91
C SER A 527 8.86 -24.22 -21.64
N PHE A 528 9.82 -23.42 -21.16
CA PHE A 528 11.18 -23.39 -21.69
C PHE A 528 11.86 -24.76 -21.51
N GLN A 529 12.61 -25.20 -22.51
CA GLN A 529 13.23 -26.52 -22.63
C GLN A 529 14.75 -26.40 -22.86
N GLY A 530 15.47 -27.52 -22.75
CA GLY A 530 16.91 -27.56 -23.01
C GLY A 530 17.76 -26.95 -21.88
N PRO A 531 19.06 -26.75 -22.12
CA PRO A 531 20.01 -26.36 -21.07
C PRO A 531 19.91 -24.89 -20.68
N ILE A 532 20.22 -24.59 -19.42
CA ILE A 532 20.46 -23.23 -18.94
C ILE A 532 21.71 -22.67 -19.66
N PRO A 533 21.64 -21.51 -20.33
CA PRO A 533 22.81 -20.94 -21.00
C PRO A 533 23.90 -20.49 -20.01
N ASN A 534 25.13 -20.99 -20.20
CA ASN A 534 26.29 -20.57 -19.41
C ASN A 534 26.50 -19.05 -19.41
N SER A 535 26.11 -18.38 -20.50
CA SER A 535 26.23 -16.93 -20.69
C SER A 535 25.37 -16.10 -19.74
N LEU A 536 24.40 -16.70 -19.02
CA LEU A 536 23.76 -16.03 -17.88
C LEU A 536 24.78 -15.73 -16.77
N GLY A 537 25.75 -16.61 -16.54
CA GLY A 537 26.82 -16.43 -15.56
C GLY A 537 27.75 -15.25 -15.88
N ASP A 538 27.81 -14.79 -17.14
CA ASP A 538 28.62 -13.65 -17.57
C ASP A 538 27.96 -12.29 -17.23
N LEU A 539 26.69 -12.28 -16.79
CA LEU A 539 25.94 -11.06 -16.46
C LEU A 539 26.29 -10.53 -15.06
N GLY A 540 27.31 -9.68 -15.01
CA GLY A 540 27.90 -9.18 -13.76
C GLY A 540 27.02 -8.28 -12.88
N SER A 541 25.86 -7.82 -13.37
CA SER A 541 24.91 -6.97 -12.63
C SER A 541 23.73 -7.76 -12.03
N LEU A 542 23.60 -9.04 -12.39
CA LEU A 542 22.39 -9.84 -12.18
C LEU A 542 22.26 -10.26 -10.71
N ALA A 543 21.16 -9.88 -10.07
CA ALA A 543 20.90 -10.09 -8.65
C ALA A 543 19.69 -11.00 -8.38
N TYR A 544 18.75 -11.10 -9.32
CA TYR A 544 17.59 -11.97 -9.23
C TYR A 544 17.42 -12.77 -10.53
N ILE A 545 17.33 -14.09 -10.41
CA ILE A 545 17.00 -15.03 -11.49
C ILE A 545 15.93 -15.98 -10.98
N ASN A 546 14.81 -16.04 -11.70
CA ASN A 546 13.80 -17.08 -11.51
C ASN A 546 13.52 -17.79 -12.85
N LEU A 547 13.85 -19.08 -12.91
CA LEU A 547 13.60 -19.98 -14.03
C LEU A 547 12.64 -21.12 -13.65
N SER A 548 11.99 -21.06 -12.48
CA SER A 548 11.26 -22.21 -11.95
C SER A 548 9.97 -22.54 -12.69
N SER A 549 9.48 -23.76 -12.50
CA SER A 549 8.25 -24.25 -13.15
C SER A 549 8.34 -24.14 -14.68
N ASN A 550 9.33 -24.83 -15.24
CA ASN A 550 9.64 -24.92 -16.67
C ASN A 550 10.00 -26.39 -17.04
N GLU A 551 10.43 -26.63 -18.29
CA GLU A 551 10.88 -27.95 -18.76
C GLU A 551 12.41 -28.01 -19.02
N LEU A 552 13.21 -27.14 -18.39
CA LEU A 552 14.66 -27.04 -18.60
C LEU A 552 15.35 -28.35 -18.21
N SER A 553 16.35 -28.76 -18.99
CA SER A 553 16.94 -30.10 -18.91
C SER A 553 18.45 -30.11 -19.13
N GLY A 554 19.09 -31.21 -18.73
CA GLY A 554 20.55 -31.33 -18.71
C GLY A 554 21.18 -30.74 -17.45
N THR A 555 22.51 -30.57 -17.48
CA THR A 555 23.31 -30.17 -16.31
C THR A 555 23.25 -28.68 -16.04
N ILE A 556 23.22 -28.32 -14.75
CA ILE A 556 23.36 -26.93 -14.31
C ILE A 556 24.80 -26.44 -14.64
N PRO A 557 24.97 -25.36 -15.42
CA PRO A 557 26.28 -24.84 -15.77
C PRO A 557 26.93 -24.11 -14.57
N PRO A 558 28.27 -23.92 -14.57
CA PRO A 558 28.95 -23.09 -13.60
C PRO A 558 28.60 -21.61 -13.82
N LEU A 559 27.51 -21.14 -13.20
CA LEU A 559 27.06 -19.75 -13.23
C LEU A 559 27.96 -18.91 -12.31
N ARG A 560 28.88 -18.15 -12.91
CA ARG A 560 29.96 -17.42 -12.23
C ARG A 560 29.72 -15.90 -12.25
N PHE A 561 28.60 -15.46 -11.68
CA PHE A 561 28.26 -14.04 -11.57
C PHE A 561 29.37 -13.25 -10.86
N SER A 562 29.73 -12.09 -11.41
CA SER A 562 30.70 -11.18 -10.77
C SER A 562 30.04 -10.20 -9.77
N GLY A 563 28.71 -10.22 -9.69
CA GLY A 563 27.90 -9.45 -8.75
C GLY A 563 27.27 -10.33 -7.67
N ASP A 564 26.65 -9.69 -6.69
CA ASP A 564 26.07 -10.34 -5.53
C ASP A 564 24.64 -10.86 -5.81
N MET A 565 24.56 -12.12 -6.26
CA MET A 565 23.28 -12.82 -6.47
C MET A 565 22.48 -12.95 -5.17
N GLN A 566 21.20 -12.61 -5.22
CA GLN A 566 20.23 -12.67 -4.11
C GLN A 566 19.24 -13.82 -4.28
N VAL A 567 18.81 -14.11 -5.50
CA VAL A 567 17.88 -15.23 -5.80
C VAL A 567 18.28 -15.92 -7.10
N LEU A 568 18.37 -17.25 -7.06
CA LEU A 568 18.51 -18.15 -8.19
C LEU A 568 17.54 -19.33 -8.02
N ASP A 569 16.30 -19.17 -8.46
CA ASP A 569 15.31 -20.23 -8.44
C ASP A 569 15.34 -21.03 -9.74
N LEU A 570 15.73 -22.31 -9.64
CA LEU A 570 15.75 -23.30 -10.72
C LEU A 570 14.77 -24.46 -10.43
N SER A 571 13.91 -24.33 -9.43
CA SER A 571 13.02 -25.40 -8.97
C SER A 571 11.98 -25.82 -10.02
N ARG A 572 11.38 -26.99 -9.83
CA ARG A 572 10.30 -27.56 -10.65
C ARG A 572 10.66 -27.56 -12.16
N ASN A 573 11.81 -28.14 -12.49
CA ASN A 573 12.34 -28.33 -13.84
C ASN A 573 12.73 -29.82 -14.08
N ARG A 574 13.40 -30.12 -15.20
CA ARG A 574 13.93 -31.46 -15.56
C ARG A 574 15.47 -31.51 -15.54
N LEU A 575 16.11 -30.73 -14.68
CA LEU A 575 17.57 -30.66 -14.58
C LEU A 575 18.15 -31.96 -13.98
N GLU A 576 19.36 -32.33 -14.41
CA GLU A 576 19.98 -33.60 -14.06
C GLU A 576 21.51 -33.52 -13.90
N GLY A 577 22.10 -34.42 -13.11
CA GLY A 577 23.55 -34.52 -12.92
C GLY A 577 24.09 -33.78 -11.68
N ASP A 578 25.42 -33.67 -11.58
CA ASP A 578 26.10 -33.05 -10.42
C ASP A 578 25.87 -31.54 -10.40
N VAL A 579 25.39 -31.03 -9.27
CA VAL A 579 25.27 -29.57 -9.05
C VAL A 579 26.68 -28.98 -8.87
N PRO A 580 27.02 -27.86 -9.54
CA PRO A 580 28.34 -27.24 -9.40
C PRO A 580 28.71 -26.93 -7.95
N LYS A 581 29.99 -27.03 -7.62
CA LYS A 581 30.55 -26.80 -6.26
C LYS A 581 31.38 -25.53 -6.19
N GLU A 582 31.03 -24.56 -7.05
CA GLU A 582 31.73 -23.30 -7.26
C GLU A 582 30.75 -22.20 -7.71
N GLY A 583 31.17 -20.94 -7.60
CA GLY A 583 30.33 -19.79 -7.95
C GLY A 583 29.15 -19.62 -6.97
N VAL A 584 27.98 -19.25 -7.50
CA VAL A 584 26.76 -19.05 -6.71
C VAL A 584 26.39 -20.28 -5.87
N PHE A 585 26.66 -21.49 -6.38
CA PHE A 585 26.31 -22.78 -5.76
C PHE A 585 27.07 -23.08 -4.46
N LEU A 586 27.97 -22.20 -4.04
CA LEU A 586 28.55 -22.20 -2.69
C LEU A 586 27.61 -21.59 -1.63
N ASN A 587 26.61 -20.80 -2.03
CA ASN A 587 25.64 -20.17 -1.13
C ASN A 587 24.27 -20.82 -1.31
N SER A 588 23.92 -21.77 -0.45
CA SER A 588 22.77 -22.66 -0.64
C SER A 588 21.39 -22.05 -0.41
N SER A 589 21.31 -20.87 0.21
CA SER A 589 20.03 -20.27 0.63
C SER A 589 19.51 -19.20 -0.35
N VAL A 590 20.39 -18.62 -1.20
CA VAL A 590 19.99 -17.87 -2.42
C VAL A 590 19.58 -18.77 -3.60
N ILE A 591 19.56 -20.11 -3.43
CA ILE A 591 19.28 -21.05 -4.53
C ILE A 591 18.13 -21.98 -4.16
N SER A 592 17.16 -22.12 -5.07
CA SER A 592 16.14 -23.15 -5.00
C SER A 592 16.32 -24.15 -6.16
N LEU A 593 16.36 -25.45 -5.84
CA LEU A 593 16.56 -26.55 -6.79
C LEU A 593 15.45 -27.61 -6.73
N ASP A 594 14.48 -27.44 -5.82
CA ASP A 594 13.52 -28.48 -5.45
C ASP A 594 12.64 -28.94 -6.64
N GLY A 595 12.19 -30.18 -6.64
CA GLY A 595 11.39 -30.75 -7.73
C GLY A 595 12.16 -31.16 -8.99
N ASN A 596 13.49 -31.01 -9.04
CA ASN A 596 14.34 -31.59 -10.10
C ASN A 596 14.80 -33.01 -9.71
N ALA A 597 14.06 -34.04 -10.14
CA ALA A 597 14.21 -35.42 -9.65
C ALA A 597 15.57 -36.10 -9.93
N ASN A 598 16.34 -35.63 -10.91
CA ASN A 598 17.59 -36.26 -11.37
C ASN A 598 18.87 -35.48 -10.97
N LEU A 599 18.76 -34.42 -10.15
CA LEU A 599 19.93 -33.74 -9.60
C LEU A 599 20.61 -34.58 -8.52
N CYS A 600 21.94 -34.52 -8.49
CA CYS A 600 22.77 -35.24 -7.54
C CYS A 600 23.97 -34.39 -7.09
N GLY A 601 24.67 -34.84 -6.05
CA GLY A 601 25.91 -34.25 -5.59
C GLY A 601 25.77 -32.82 -5.04
N GLY A 602 26.50 -31.86 -5.60
CA GLY A 602 26.56 -30.49 -5.06
C GLY A 602 27.23 -30.39 -3.68
N MET A 603 26.89 -29.33 -2.94
CA MET A 603 27.30 -29.18 -1.54
C MET A 603 26.41 -30.02 -0.61
N PRO A 604 26.97 -30.64 0.46
CA PRO A 604 26.19 -31.51 1.37
C PRO A 604 24.94 -30.87 2.00
N VAL A 605 24.92 -29.54 2.14
CA VAL A 605 23.77 -28.78 2.67
C VAL A 605 22.53 -28.85 1.76
N LEU A 606 22.71 -29.11 0.46
CA LEU A 606 21.62 -29.26 -0.51
C LEU A 606 20.86 -30.59 -0.39
N LYS A 607 21.34 -31.54 0.43
CA LYS A 607 20.72 -32.86 0.69
C LYS A 607 20.41 -33.71 -0.56
N LEU A 608 21.06 -33.43 -1.69
CA LEU A 608 20.92 -34.21 -2.92
C LEU A 608 21.59 -35.60 -2.79
N PRO A 609 21.08 -36.63 -3.50
CA PRO A 609 21.71 -37.95 -3.52
C PRO A 609 23.12 -37.88 -4.13
N GLU A 610 24.05 -38.74 -3.71
CA GLU A 610 25.38 -38.79 -4.34
C GLU A 610 25.30 -39.23 -5.80
N CYS A 611 26.05 -38.56 -6.69
CA CYS A 611 26.10 -38.94 -8.09
C CYS A 611 26.79 -40.29 -8.29
N VAL A 612 26.01 -41.32 -8.63
CA VAL A 612 26.53 -42.65 -8.94
C VAL A 612 27.26 -42.63 -10.28
N ILE A 613 28.59 -42.75 -10.24
CA ILE A 613 29.40 -42.96 -11.45
C ILE A 613 29.12 -44.38 -11.95
N HIS A 614 28.20 -44.50 -12.91
CA HIS A 614 28.00 -45.74 -13.65
C HIS A 614 29.17 -45.99 -14.60
N GLU A 615 30.19 -46.72 -14.13
CA GLU A 615 31.06 -47.46 -15.02
C GLU A 615 30.21 -48.35 -15.93
N LYS A 616 30.39 -48.21 -17.25
CA LYS A 616 29.73 -49.08 -18.24
C LYS A 616 30.27 -50.50 -18.11
N ASN A 617 29.57 -51.35 -17.38
CA ASN A 617 29.74 -52.79 -17.47
C ASN A 617 28.47 -53.48 -18.01
N SER A 618 28.66 -54.14 -19.14
CA SER A 618 27.64 -54.95 -19.81
C SER A 618 27.36 -56.24 -19.06
N GLY A 619 26.08 -56.57 -18.83
CA GLY A 619 25.69 -57.87 -18.29
C GLY A 619 24.18 -57.96 -18.12
N GLY A 620 23.49 -58.61 -19.07
CA GLY A 620 22.05 -58.78 -18.99
C GLY A 620 21.63 -60.10 -18.36
N SER A 621 20.39 -60.16 -17.87
CA SER A 621 19.52 -61.32 -18.13
C SER A 621 18.04 -60.93 -18.05
N LYS A 622 17.22 -61.54 -18.91
CA LYS A 622 15.75 -61.54 -18.81
C LYS A 622 15.29 -62.82 -18.08
N ILE A 623 13.97 -63.01 -17.97
CA ILE A 623 13.24 -64.30 -17.74
C ILE A 623 13.22 -64.75 -16.26
N LYS A 624 12.14 -65.24 -15.63
CA LYS A 624 10.65 -65.30 -15.82
C LYS A 624 10.05 -65.51 -14.39
N LEU A 625 8.77 -65.70 -14.07
CA LEU A 625 7.53 -66.11 -14.78
C LEU A 625 6.29 -65.46 -14.09
N ILE A 626 5.08 -65.79 -14.56
CA ILE A 626 3.75 -65.51 -13.98
C ILE A 626 3.02 -66.87 -13.82
N ILE A 627 1.99 -66.98 -12.95
CA ILE A 627 0.69 -67.69 -13.15
C ILE A 627 0.09 -68.16 -11.82
N GLY A 628 -1.22 -67.90 -11.62
CA GLY A 628 -2.04 -68.51 -10.56
C GLY A 628 -3.36 -67.79 -10.29
N ILE A 629 -4.39 -67.97 -11.13
CA ILE A 629 -5.75 -67.43 -10.92
C ILE A 629 -6.73 -68.60 -10.70
N VAL A 630 -7.84 -68.31 -9.98
CA VAL A 630 -9.11 -69.05 -9.86
C VAL A 630 -9.21 -70.06 -8.71
N VAL A 631 -10.06 -69.72 -7.71
CA VAL A 631 -11.33 -70.38 -7.29
C VAL A 631 -11.81 -69.67 -6.01
N GLY A 632 -13.12 -69.36 -5.88
CA GLY A 632 -13.64 -68.85 -4.59
C GLY A 632 -15.03 -68.17 -4.56
N SER A 633 -15.68 -67.91 -5.69
CA SER A 633 -16.97 -67.18 -5.75
C SER A 633 -18.18 -68.12 -5.60
N ALA A 634 -18.71 -68.31 -4.38
CA ALA A 634 -19.87 -69.19 -4.16
C ALA A 634 -20.82 -68.85 -2.98
N ALA A 635 -20.67 -67.72 -2.27
CA ALA A 635 -21.42 -67.47 -1.02
C ALA A 635 -22.47 -66.34 -1.04
N PHE A 636 -22.37 -65.34 -1.92
CA PHE A 636 -23.11 -64.07 -1.73
C PHE A 636 -24.49 -63.99 -2.43
N ILE A 637 -24.79 -64.88 -3.38
CA ILE A 637 -25.97 -64.76 -4.25
C ILE A 637 -27.27 -65.27 -3.58
N ILE A 638 -27.17 -66.09 -2.53
CA ILE A 638 -28.34 -66.73 -1.89
C ILE A 638 -29.06 -65.79 -0.90
N PHE A 639 -28.40 -64.74 -0.40
CA PHE A 639 -28.96 -63.88 0.65
C PHE A 639 -29.92 -62.78 0.14
N SER A 640 -29.76 -62.29 -1.09
CA SER A 640 -30.57 -61.16 -1.60
C SER A 640 -31.97 -61.55 -2.06
N CYS A 641 -32.19 -62.80 -2.50
CA CYS A 641 -33.48 -63.24 -3.05
C CYS A 641 -34.60 -63.41 -1.99
N VAL A 642 -34.26 -63.58 -0.71
CA VAL A 642 -35.26 -63.79 0.36
C VAL A 642 -35.84 -62.48 0.88
N LEU A 643 -35.05 -61.40 0.91
CA LEU A 643 -35.49 -60.11 1.47
C LEU A 643 -36.55 -59.42 0.59
N LEU A 644 -36.46 -59.57 -0.73
CA LEU A 644 -37.35 -58.93 -1.70
C LEU A 644 -38.79 -59.51 -1.70
N LEU A 645 -38.99 -60.73 -1.20
CA LEU A 645 -40.32 -61.32 -1.06
C LEU A 645 -41.08 -60.86 0.19
N PHE A 646 -40.39 -60.26 1.18
CA PHE A 646 -41.02 -59.84 2.44
C PHE A 646 -41.67 -58.45 2.37
N LEU A 647 -41.18 -57.58 1.47
CA LEU A 647 -41.66 -56.19 1.35
C LEU A 647 -42.93 -56.03 0.49
N TRP A 648 -43.31 -57.03 -0.30
CA TRP A 648 -44.44 -56.91 -1.24
C TRP A 648 -45.84 -57.08 -0.62
N LYS A 649 -45.97 -57.08 0.72
CA LYS A 649 -47.25 -57.34 1.39
C LYS A 649 -47.58 -56.47 2.62
N ARG A 650 -47.41 -55.14 2.53
CA ARG A 650 -48.23 -54.23 3.36
C ARG A 650 -48.40 -52.83 2.77
N ASN A 651 -49.57 -52.57 2.16
CA ASN A 651 -50.01 -51.22 1.80
C ASN A 651 -51.46 -51.02 2.27
N LYS A 652 -51.72 -50.03 3.15
CA LYS A 652 -52.91 -49.18 3.09
C LYS A 652 -52.94 -48.03 4.12
N SER A 653 -53.57 -46.93 3.68
CA SER A 653 -54.19 -45.83 4.44
C SER A 653 -53.32 -44.61 4.80
N ARG A 654 -53.50 -43.52 4.03
CA ARG A 654 -53.14 -42.13 4.37
C ARG A 654 -54.40 -41.35 4.83
N PRO A 655 -54.31 -40.40 5.78
CA PRO A 655 -55.22 -39.26 5.85
C PRO A 655 -54.72 -38.11 4.95
N LYS A 656 -55.63 -37.21 4.52
CA LYS A 656 -55.30 -36.00 3.74
C LYS A 656 -54.93 -34.84 4.67
N VAL A 657 -53.99 -34.01 4.25
CA VAL A 657 -53.78 -32.64 4.75
C VAL A 657 -53.86 -31.69 3.55
N THR A 658 -54.46 -30.51 3.76
CA THR A 658 -54.76 -29.51 2.72
C THR A 658 -53.58 -28.57 2.45
N ASP A 659 -53.29 -28.30 1.18
CA ASP A 659 -52.28 -27.35 0.74
C ASP A 659 -52.70 -25.89 1.01
N ASN A 660 -51.82 -25.11 1.65
CA ASN A 660 -51.80 -23.65 1.54
C ASN A 660 -50.71 -23.26 0.54
N ILE A 661 -51.09 -22.64 -0.58
CA ILE A 661 -50.16 -22.19 -1.60
C ILE A 661 -49.48 -20.90 -1.14
N ILE A 662 -48.15 -20.91 -1.04
CA ILE A 662 -47.35 -19.70 -0.77
C ILE A 662 -47.21 -18.90 -2.07
N SER A 663 -47.91 -17.76 -2.16
CA SER A 663 -47.76 -16.80 -3.25
C SER A 663 -46.57 -15.87 -3.00
N PHE A 664 -45.62 -15.82 -3.94
CA PHE A 664 -44.58 -14.80 -3.98
C PHE A 664 -45.09 -13.57 -4.75
N GLU A 665 -45.34 -12.45 -4.05
CA GLU A 665 -45.61 -11.16 -4.70
C GLU A 665 -44.29 -10.43 -5.01
N GLY A 666 -43.96 -10.33 -6.30
CA GLY A 666 -42.76 -9.65 -6.79
C GLY A 666 -42.52 -9.96 -8.28
N PRO A 667 -41.66 -9.20 -9.00
CA PRO A 667 -41.47 -9.33 -10.45
C PRO A 667 -40.60 -10.53 -10.86
N HIS A 668 -40.61 -11.61 -10.08
CA HIS A 668 -39.75 -12.78 -10.28
C HIS A 668 -40.42 -13.82 -11.18
N ARG A 669 -39.71 -14.27 -12.23
CA ARG A 669 -40.17 -15.39 -13.08
C ARG A 669 -40.24 -16.67 -12.25
N LEU A 670 -41.43 -17.26 -12.18
CA LEU A 670 -41.67 -18.60 -11.65
C LEU A 670 -41.26 -19.63 -12.72
N TYR A 671 -40.35 -20.55 -12.39
CA TYR A 671 -39.98 -21.66 -13.26
C TYR A 671 -40.90 -22.86 -12.99
N THR A 672 -41.43 -23.45 -14.07
CA THR A 672 -42.21 -24.70 -13.98
C THR A 672 -41.28 -25.91 -13.96
N TYR A 673 -41.81 -27.07 -13.54
CA TYR A 673 -41.10 -28.35 -13.63
C TYR A 673 -40.56 -28.63 -15.04
N HIS A 674 -41.33 -28.26 -16.07
CA HIS A 674 -40.92 -28.43 -17.46
C HIS A 674 -39.71 -27.56 -17.83
N ASP A 675 -39.63 -26.34 -17.30
CA ASP A 675 -38.50 -25.44 -17.55
C ASP A 675 -37.22 -25.95 -16.88
N LEU A 676 -37.31 -26.42 -15.63
CA LEU A 676 -36.18 -27.00 -14.90
C LEU A 676 -35.73 -28.34 -15.49
N ARG A 677 -36.68 -29.15 -15.97
CA ARG A 677 -36.40 -30.40 -16.68
C ARG A 677 -35.63 -30.16 -17.98
N ILE A 678 -35.92 -29.09 -18.72
CA ILE A 678 -35.12 -28.71 -19.89
C ILE A 678 -33.74 -28.19 -19.45
N ALA A 679 -33.69 -27.28 -18.49
CA ALA A 679 -32.46 -26.64 -18.02
C ALA A 679 -31.39 -27.62 -17.51
N THR A 680 -31.81 -28.73 -16.89
CA THR A 680 -30.94 -29.79 -16.34
C THR A 680 -30.65 -30.95 -17.31
N GLY A 681 -31.15 -30.89 -18.55
CA GLY A 681 -31.02 -32.00 -19.50
C GLY A 681 -31.78 -33.26 -19.05
N ASN A 682 -33.01 -33.10 -18.55
CA ASN A 682 -33.85 -34.15 -17.94
C ASN A 682 -33.26 -34.69 -16.61
N PHE A 683 -32.71 -33.82 -15.77
CA PHE A 683 -32.05 -34.18 -14.50
C PHE A 683 -30.97 -35.27 -14.69
N ASN A 684 -30.14 -35.10 -15.73
CA ASN A 684 -29.07 -36.02 -16.06
C ASN A 684 -28.04 -36.10 -14.91
N GLU A 685 -27.56 -37.31 -14.60
CA GLU A 685 -26.53 -37.54 -13.59
C GLU A 685 -25.19 -36.87 -13.96
N GLU A 686 -24.90 -36.65 -15.25
CA GLU A 686 -23.74 -35.85 -15.71
C GLU A 686 -23.80 -34.38 -15.25
N ASN A 687 -25.00 -33.89 -14.90
CA ASN A 687 -25.22 -32.55 -14.35
C ASN A 687 -25.36 -32.55 -12.81
N LEU A 688 -25.24 -33.70 -12.14
CA LEU A 688 -25.30 -33.76 -10.67
C LEU A 688 -24.03 -33.13 -10.08
N ILE A 689 -24.21 -32.07 -9.28
CA ILE A 689 -23.11 -31.34 -8.61
C ILE A 689 -23.10 -31.51 -7.09
N GLY A 690 -24.13 -32.15 -6.51
CA GLY A 690 -24.17 -32.53 -5.11
C GLY A 690 -25.37 -33.39 -4.75
N GLU A 691 -25.23 -34.25 -3.75
CA GLU A 691 -26.29 -35.07 -3.17
C GLU A 691 -26.21 -34.96 -1.65
N GLY A 692 -27.35 -34.78 -0.98
CA GLY A 692 -27.41 -34.53 0.46
C GLY A 692 -28.68 -35.09 1.10
N SER A 693 -28.78 -34.93 2.42
CA SER A 693 -29.77 -35.60 3.30
C SER A 693 -31.25 -35.29 3.06
N PHE A 694 -31.58 -34.47 2.05
CA PHE A 694 -32.95 -34.08 1.70
C PHE A 694 -33.18 -33.96 0.18
N GLY A 695 -32.19 -34.31 -0.67
CA GLY A 695 -32.30 -34.12 -2.11
C GLY A 695 -30.97 -34.00 -2.87
N ARG A 696 -31.08 -33.63 -4.14
CA ARG A 696 -29.99 -33.58 -5.13
C ARG A 696 -29.89 -32.19 -5.76
N VAL A 697 -28.66 -31.76 -6.07
CA VAL A 697 -28.38 -30.47 -6.72
C VAL A 697 -27.83 -30.72 -8.11
N TYR A 698 -28.51 -30.18 -9.12
CA TYR A 698 -28.11 -30.27 -10.52
C TYR A 698 -27.63 -28.92 -11.05
N LYS A 699 -26.56 -28.89 -11.84
CA LYS A 699 -26.23 -27.75 -12.70
C LYS A 699 -27.26 -27.67 -13.83
N GLY A 700 -27.79 -26.49 -14.08
CA GLY A 700 -28.68 -26.27 -15.23
C GLY A 700 -28.43 -24.92 -15.90
N ILE A 701 -28.78 -24.83 -17.17
CA ILE A 701 -28.76 -23.58 -17.94
C ILE A 701 -30.19 -23.11 -18.14
N LEU A 702 -30.54 -21.97 -17.56
CA LEU A 702 -31.86 -21.37 -17.68
C LEU A 702 -32.09 -20.84 -19.11
N ARG A 703 -33.35 -20.55 -19.47
CA ARG A 703 -33.74 -20.17 -20.86
C ARG A 703 -33.05 -18.91 -21.40
N ASP A 704 -32.50 -18.07 -20.53
CA ASP A 704 -31.74 -16.86 -20.85
C ASP A 704 -30.23 -17.09 -20.92
N GLY A 705 -29.77 -18.34 -20.77
CA GLY A 705 -28.36 -18.71 -20.74
C GLY A 705 -27.72 -18.69 -19.34
N THR A 706 -28.44 -18.25 -18.30
CA THR A 706 -27.88 -18.14 -16.95
C THR A 706 -27.61 -19.52 -16.33
N PRO A 707 -26.39 -19.82 -15.86
CA PRO A 707 -26.13 -21.03 -15.09
C PRO A 707 -26.75 -20.94 -13.69
N ALA A 708 -27.42 -22.01 -13.26
CA ALA A 708 -28.07 -22.10 -11.96
C ALA A 708 -27.85 -23.47 -11.30
N ALA A 709 -27.83 -23.48 -9.97
CA ALA A 709 -27.86 -24.68 -9.16
C ALA A 709 -29.32 -25.00 -8.80
N ILE A 710 -29.81 -26.17 -9.23
CA ILE A 710 -31.21 -26.58 -9.08
C ILE A 710 -31.27 -27.69 -8.03
N LYS A 711 -31.58 -27.31 -6.78
CA LYS A 711 -31.73 -28.22 -5.63
C LYS A 711 -33.13 -28.82 -5.64
N VAL A 712 -33.25 -30.09 -6.00
CA VAL A 712 -34.49 -30.87 -6.04
C VAL A 712 -34.61 -31.68 -4.76
N PHE A 713 -35.74 -31.56 -4.07
CA PHE A 713 -35.96 -32.21 -2.77
C PHE A 713 -36.63 -33.57 -2.93
N ASP A 714 -36.13 -34.59 -2.22
CA ASP A 714 -36.76 -35.91 -2.15
C ASP A 714 -37.92 -35.88 -1.15
N LEU A 715 -39.15 -35.83 -1.66
CA LEU A 715 -40.35 -35.75 -0.84
C LEU A 715 -40.73 -37.08 -0.15
N GLU A 716 -40.08 -38.19 -0.49
CA GLU A 716 -40.21 -39.44 0.25
C GLU A 716 -39.33 -39.44 1.53
N GLN A 717 -38.29 -38.60 1.56
CA GLN A 717 -37.37 -38.49 2.68
C GLN A 717 -37.94 -37.68 3.85
N HIS A 718 -37.91 -38.28 5.05
CA HIS A 718 -38.51 -37.67 6.24
C HIS A 718 -37.79 -36.38 6.65
N GLY A 719 -38.48 -35.24 6.51
CA GLY A 719 -37.97 -33.91 6.85
C GLY A 719 -37.68 -33.02 5.64
N ALA A 720 -37.58 -33.56 4.41
CA ALA A 720 -37.22 -32.77 3.23
C ALA A 720 -38.16 -31.58 2.95
N LEU A 721 -39.48 -31.77 3.13
CA LEU A 721 -40.46 -30.68 3.04
C LEU A 721 -40.23 -29.57 4.08
N LYS A 722 -39.74 -29.90 5.28
CA LYS A 722 -39.38 -28.91 6.30
C LYS A 722 -38.10 -28.16 5.92
N SER A 723 -37.10 -28.85 5.34
CA SER A 723 -35.88 -28.23 4.80
C SER A 723 -36.21 -27.23 3.69
N PHE A 724 -37.02 -27.64 2.71
CA PHE A 724 -37.48 -26.76 1.63
C PHE A 724 -38.16 -25.49 2.15
N LEU A 725 -39.07 -25.61 3.13
CA LEU A 725 -39.75 -24.47 3.72
C LEU A 725 -38.79 -23.57 4.51
N ALA A 726 -37.86 -24.14 5.28
CA ALA A 726 -36.85 -23.38 6.03
C ALA A 726 -35.91 -22.60 5.09
N GLU A 727 -35.43 -23.20 4.00
CA GLU A 727 -34.61 -22.54 2.99
C GLU A 727 -35.37 -21.42 2.27
N CYS A 728 -36.61 -21.69 1.83
CA CYS A 728 -37.47 -20.66 1.26
C CYS A 728 -37.65 -19.48 2.22
N GLU A 729 -37.89 -19.74 3.50
CA GLU A 729 -38.21 -18.71 4.48
C GLU A 729 -36.99 -17.91 4.93
N ALA A 730 -35.82 -18.54 5.06
CA ALA A 730 -34.57 -17.87 5.37
C ALA A 730 -34.12 -16.98 4.19
N LEU A 731 -34.10 -17.53 2.97
CA LEU A 731 -33.52 -16.84 1.80
C LEU A 731 -34.46 -15.81 1.14
N ARG A 732 -35.76 -15.77 1.46
CA ARG A 732 -36.71 -14.83 0.81
C ARG A 732 -36.35 -13.35 1.01
N ASN A 733 -35.87 -12.99 2.20
CA ASN A 733 -35.67 -11.60 2.61
C ASN A 733 -34.19 -11.23 2.86
N VAL A 734 -33.31 -12.23 2.94
CA VAL A 734 -31.88 -12.09 3.28
C VAL A 734 -31.08 -11.67 2.03
N ARG A 735 -30.28 -10.61 2.13
CA ARG A 735 -29.47 -10.08 1.01
C ARG A 735 -28.11 -9.59 1.50
N HIS A 736 -27.09 -10.42 1.31
CA HIS A 736 -25.70 -10.11 1.63
C HIS A 736 -24.76 -10.59 0.53
N ARG A 737 -23.59 -9.96 0.38
CA ARG A 737 -22.62 -10.28 -0.70
C ARG A 737 -22.00 -11.68 -0.55
N ASN A 738 -21.96 -12.22 0.66
CA ASN A 738 -21.38 -13.53 1.01
C ASN A 738 -22.45 -14.60 1.32
N LEU A 739 -23.67 -14.47 0.78
CA LEU A 739 -24.77 -15.41 0.99
C LEU A 739 -25.34 -15.90 -0.35
N ILE A 740 -25.64 -17.21 -0.45
CA ILE A 740 -26.20 -17.79 -1.66
C ILE A 740 -27.57 -17.18 -1.99
N ARG A 741 -27.66 -16.56 -3.16
CA ARG A 741 -28.89 -15.92 -3.64
C ARG A 741 -29.87 -16.95 -4.21
N ILE A 742 -31.07 -16.99 -3.63
CA ILE A 742 -32.23 -17.63 -4.25
C ILE A 742 -32.70 -16.82 -5.46
N MET A 743 -32.82 -17.46 -6.62
CA MET A 743 -33.30 -16.85 -7.86
C MET A 743 -34.80 -17.06 -8.06
N SER A 744 -35.29 -18.26 -7.72
CA SER A 744 -36.70 -18.66 -7.84
C SER A 744 -36.94 -20.00 -7.12
N ALA A 745 -38.20 -20.44 -7.05
CA ALA A 745 -38.57 -21.76 -6.53
C ALA A 745 -39.64 -22.41 -7.43
N CYS A 746 -39.61 -23.74 -7.52
CA CYS A 746 -40.64 -24.54 -8.19
C CYS A 746 -41.35 -25.41 -7.14
N SER A 747 -42.68 -25.38 -7.11
CA SER A 747 -43.47 -26.05 -6.08
C SER A 747 -44.77 -26.59 -6.67
N SER A 748 -44.93 -27.92 -6.66
CA SER A 748 -46.17 -28.64 -6.93
C SER A 748 -46.45 -29.66 -5.81
N SER A 749 -47.56 -30.37 -5.86
CA SER A 749 -47.89 -31.42 -4.86
C SER A 749 -46.91 -32.60 -4.86
N GLU A 750 -46.16 -32.81 -5.94
CA GLU A 750 -45.28 -33.97 -6.15
C GLU A 750 -43.81 -33.58 -6.41
N PHE A 751 -43.50 -32.28 -6.53
CA PHE A 751 -42.15 -31.79 -6.83
C PHE A 751 -41.86 -30.47 -6.11
N LYS A 752 -40.72 -30.39 -5.41
CA LYS A 752 -40.18 -29.15 -4.85
C LYS A 752 -38.75 -28.95 -5.32
N ALA A 753 -38.41 -27.76 -5.79
CA ALA A 753 -37.04 -27.40 -6.10
C ALA A 753 -36.74 -25.92 -5.84
N LEU A 754 -35.50 -25.61 -5.50
CA LEU A 754 -34.95 -24.25 -5.43
C LEU A 754 -34.04 -23.99 -6.63
N VAL A 755 -34.15 -22.80 -7.20
CA VAL A 755 -33.24 -22.30 -8.23
C VAL A 755 -32.31 -21.29 -7.54
N LEU A 756 -31.06 -21.69 -7.36
CA LEU A 756 -30.02 -20.92 -6.68
C LEU A 756 -28.97 -20.45 -7.69
N GLN A 757 -28.24 -19.39 -7.35
CA GLN A 757 -27.04 -19.00 -8.09
C GLN A 757 -26.02 -20.15 -8.12
N PHE A 758 -25.47 -20.45 -9.30
CA PHE A 758 -24.43 -21.46 -9.46
C PHE A 758 -23.06 -20.91 -9.01
N MET A 759 -22.29 -21.72 -8.28
CA MET A 759 -20.93 -21.39 -7.82
C MET A 759 -19.91 -22.32 -8.50
N PRO A 760 -19.08 -21.80 -9.43
CA PRO A 760 -18.26 -22.65 -10.31
C PRO A 760 -17.08 -23.32 -9.64
N ASN A 761 -16.51 -22.73 -8.57
CA ASN A 761 -15.37 -23.30 -7.85
C ASN A 761 -15.79 -24.30 -6.75
N GLY A 762 -17.08 -24.65 -6.66
CA GLY A 762 -17.56 -25.71 -5.76
C GLY A 762 -17.58 -25.29 -4.29
N SER A 763 -17.36 -26.26 -3.40
CA SER A 763 -17.43 -26.09 -1.93
C SER A 763 -16.05 -26.16 -1.27
N LEU A 764 -15.90 -25.50 -0.12
CA LEU A 764 -14.63 -25.39 0.60
C LEU A 764 -14.03 -26.75 1.02
N ASP A 765 -14.86 -27.75 1.34
CA ASP A 765 -14.38 -29.12 1.60
C ASP A 765 -13.71 -29.77 0.38
N GLN A 766 -14.03 -29.35 -0.83
CA GLN A 766 -13.36 -29.85 -2.03
C GLN A 766 -11.95 -29.28 -2.14
N TRP A 767 -11.73 -28.03 -1.73
CA TRP A 767 -10.41 -27.39 -1.71
C TRP A 767 -9.53 -27.88 -0.56
N LEU A 768 -10.12 -28.16 0.61
CA LEU A 768 -9.38 -28.73 1.74
C LEU A 768 -8.98 -30.21 1.54
N TYR A 769 -9.66 -30.97 0.66
CA TYR A 769 -9.52 -32.44 0.63
C TYR A 769 -9.40 -33.13 -0.74
N LYS A 770 -9.60 -32.45 -1.89
CA LYS A 770 -9.39 -33.08 -3.21
C LYS A 770 -7.96 -32.92 -3.70
N ASN A 771 -7.15 -33.95 -3.45
CA ASN A 771 -5.85 -34.11 -4.09
C ASN A 771 -6.00 -34.56 -5.55
N ASN A 772 -6.26 -33.61 -6.48
CA ASN A 772 -6.44 -33.90 -7.92
C ASN A 772 -6.15 -32.70 -8.86
N GLY A 773 -4.90 -32.23 -8.90
CA GLY A 773 -4.31 -31.62 -10.11
C GLY A 773 -4.86 -30.29 -10.62
N SER A 774 -5.57 -29.50 -9.82
CA SER A 774 -5.95 -28.11 -10.14
C SER A 774 -4.83 -27.12 -9.78
N TRP A 775 -4.55 -26.18 -10.69
CA TRP A 775 -3.36 -25.31 -10.65
C TRP A 775 -3.46 -24.09 -9.71
N LEU A 776 -4.25 -24.17 -8.64
CA LEU A 776 -4.30 -23.18 -7.56
C LEU A 776 -3.89 -23.87 -6.25
N GLU A 777 -2.84 -23.36 -5.60
CA GLU A 777 -2.49 -23.71 -4.22
C GLU A 777 -3.49 -23.00 -3.28
N PHE A 778 -4.16 -23.73 -2.39
CA PHE A 778 -5.13 -23.17 -1.43
C PHE A 778 -4.40 -22.73 -0.15
N ASP A 779 -3.61 -21.67 -0.30
CA ASP A 779 -2.68 -21.11 0.68
C ASP A 779 -3.36 -20.44 1.90
N THR A 780 -2.54 -19.97 2.85
CA THR A 780 -2.98 -19.26 4.05
C THR A 780 -3.85 -18.04 3.73
N ARG A 781 -3.55 -17.30 2.66
CA ARG A 781 -4.29 -16.10 2.26
C ARG A 781 -5.70 -16.44 1.80
N HIS A 782 -5.86 -17.43 0.92
CA HIS A 782 -7.17 -17.89 0.48
C HIS A 782 -8.01 -18.42 1.65
N ARG A 783 -7.39 -19.15 2.59
CA ARG A 783 -8.05 -19.63 3.82
C ARG A 783 -8.51 -18.46 4.72
N LEU A 784 -7.72 -17.39 4.85
CA LEU A 784 -8.08 -16.18 5.61
C LEU A 784 -9.18 -15.35 4.93
N ASP A 785 -9.15 -15.18 3.61
CA ASP A 785 -10.19 -14.44 2.88
C ASP A 785 -11.54 -15.17 2.95
N VAL A 786 -11.54 -16.50 2.80
CA VAL A 786 -12.73 -17.35 3.01
C VAL A 786 -13.27 -17.24 4.44
N ALA A 787 -12.41 -17.28 5.46
CA ALA A 787 -12.81 -17.09 6.85
C ALA A 787 -13.52 -15.74 7.07
N LYS A 788 -12.92 -14.65 6.57
CA LYS A 788 -13.45 -13.29 6.66
C LYS A 788 -14.81 -13.14 5.97
N ASP A 789 -14.99 -13.73 4.80
CA ASP A 789 -16.25 -13.75 4.07
C ASP A 789 -17.36 -14.50 4.82
N VAL A 790 -17.05 -15.67 5.40
CA VAL A 790 -17.99 -16.45 6.23
C VAL A 790 -18.34 -15.69 7.52
N ALA A 791 -17.37 -15.04 8.17
CA ALA A 791 -17.63 -14.19 9.33
C ALA A 791 -18.56 -13.01 9.00
N SER A 792 -18.34 -12.33 7.87
CA SER A 792 -19.18 -11.24 7.38
C SER A 792 -20.61 -11.71 7.07
N ALA A 793 -20.78 -12.93 6.55
CA ALA A 793 -22.09 -13.55 6.36
C ALA A 793 -22.83 -13.83 7.68
N LEU A 794 -22.14 -14.35 8.69
CA LEU A 794 -22.71 -14.65 10.01
C LEU A 794 -23.08 -13.36 10.77
N GLU A 795 -22.21 -12.35 10.74
CA GLU A 795 -22.46 -11.04 11.34
C GLU A 795 -23.79 -10.45 10.85
N TYR A 796 -24.00 -10.45 9.53
CA TYR A 796 -25.23 -10.00 8.90
C TYR A 796 -26.48 -10.82 9.30
N LEU A 797 -26.37 -12.16 9.32
CA LEU A 797 -27.48 -13.05 9.73
C LEU A 797 -27.86 -12.86 11.21
N HIS A 798 -26.88 -12.55 12.05
CA HIS A 798 -27.04 -12.46 13.50
C HIS A 798 -27.41 -11.05 13.99
N HIS A 799 -27.02 -9.98 13.30
CA HIS A 799 -27.18 -8.60 13.80
C HIS A 799 -27.97 -7.68 12.84
N ASP A 800 -27.79 -7.81 11.53
CA ASP A 800 -28.34 -6.86 10.55
C ASP A 800 -29.66 -7.29 9.90
N CYS A 801 -30.06 -8.56 10.06
CA CYS A 801 -31.35 -9.06 9.60
C CYS A 801 -32.51 -8.57 10.49
N GLU A 802 -33.59 -8.04 9.87
CA GLU A 802 -34.84 -7.63 10.55
C GLU A 802 -35.40 -8.69 11.52
N THR A 803 -35.15 -9.96 11.21
CA THR A 803 -35.39 -11.10 12.11
C THR A 803 -34.11 -11.92 12.16
N GLN A 804 -33.50 -12.04 13.35
CA GLN A 804 -32.28 -12.79 13.57
C GLN A 804 -32.40 -14.25 13.08
N VAL A 805 -31.51 -14.65 12.17
CA VAL A 805 -31.47 -15.98 11.55
C VAL A 805 -30.25 -16.74 12.08
N VAL A 806 -30.46 -17.97 12.53
CA VAL A 806 -29.37 -18.89 12.92
C VAL A 806 -29.31 -20.02 11.90
N HIS A 807 -28.13 -20.28 11.33
CA HIS A 807 -27.92 -21.20 10.21
C HIS A 807 -28.03 -22.67 10.62
N CYS A 808 -27.51 -23.03 11.81
CA CYS A 808 -27.58 -24.36 12.43
C CYS A 808 -26.85 -25.52 11.70
N ASP A 809 -26.14 -25.28 10.59
CA ASP A 809 -25.39 -26.32 9.84
C ASP A 809 -24.20 -25.74 9.08
N LEU A 810 -23.41 -24.88 9.73
CA LEU A 810 -22.21 -24.33 9.11
C LEU A 810 -21.07 -25.37 9.14
N LYS A 811 -20.52 -25.66 7.97
CA LYS A 811 -19.44 -26.62 7.69
C LYS A 811 -18.85 -26.33 6.30
N PRO A 812 -17.67 -26.84 5.93
CA PRO A 812 -17.02 -26.45 4.66
C PRO A 812 -17.81 -26.87 3.41
N SER A 813 -18.58 -27.97 3.45
CA SER A 813 -19.45 -28.35 2.31
C SER A 813 -20.57 -27.34 2.00
N ASN A 814 -20.90 -26.48 2.98
CA ASN A 814 -21.96 -25.47 2.89
C ASN A 814 -21.41 -24.06 2.62
N VAL A 815 -20.08 -23.93 2.49
CA VAL A 815 -19.39 -22.71 2.06
C VAL A 815 -18.97 -22.91 0.61
N LEU A 816 -19.56 -22.14 -0.31
CA LEU A 816 -19.35 -22.25 -1.75
C LEU A 816 -18.48 -21.09 -2.28
N LEU A 817 -17.66 -21.35 -3.30
CA LEU A 817 -16.72 -20.37 -3.85
C LEU A 817 -17.14 -19.92 -5.27
N ASP A 818 -17.14 -18.60 -5.50
CA ASP A 818 -17.39 -18.02 -6.81
C ASP A 818 -16.15 -18.04 -7.72
N GLU A 819 -16.26 -17.43 -8.91
CA GLU A 819 -15.17 -17.32 -9.90
C GLU A 819 -13.90 -16.64 -9.36
N ASN A 820 -14.03 -15.80 -8.32
CA ASN A 820 -12.95 -15.03 -7.70
C ASN A 820 -12.50 -15.62 -6.35
N MET A 821 -12.89 -16.85 -6.03
CA MET A 821 -12.67 -17.50 -4.71
C MET A 821 -13.35 -16.77 -3.53
N THR A 822 -14.28 -15.85 -3.78
CA THR A 822 -15.09 -15.20 -2.74
C THR A 822 -16.05 -16.23 -2.13
N ALA A 823 -16.17 -16.26 -0.82
CA ALA A 823 -16.98 -17.28 -0.13
C ALA A 823 -18.43 -16.87 0.07
N TYR A 824 -19.32 -17.84 -0.14
CA TYR A 824 -20.77 -17.73 -0.04
C TYR A 824 -21.33 -18.82 0.86
N VAL A 825 -21.92 -18.45 2.00
CA VAL A 825 -22.60 -19.41 2.87
C VAL A 825 -23.96 -19.81 2.28
N GLY A 826 -24.23 -21.10 2.25
CA GLY A 826 -25.42 -21.72 1.66
C GLY A 826 -25.96 -22.93 2.42
N ASP A 827 -27.02 -23.53 1.89
CA ASP A 827 -27.82 -24.60 2.51
C ASP A 827 -28.44 -24.25 3.88
N PHE A 828 -29.52 -23.46 3.83
CA PHE A 828 -30.29 -23.03 4.98
C PHE A 828 -31.31 -24.09 5.46
N GLY A 829 -31.15 -25.37 5.12
CA GLY A 829 -32.11 -26.46 5.41
C GLY A 829 -32.46 -26.62 6.89
N LEU A 830 -31.52 -26.29 7.78
CA LEU A 830 -31.70 -26.33 9.23
C LEU A 830 -31.90 -24.96 9.88
N ALA A 831 -31.94 -23.87 9.11
CA ALA A 831 -31.97 -22.51 9.63
C ALA A 831 -33.25 -22.19 10.44
N ARG A 832 -33.15 -21.31 11.43
CA ARG A 832 -34.26 -20.92 12.33
C ARG A 832 -34.28 -19.41 12.59
N LYS A 833 -35.48 -18.86 12.76
CA LYS A 833 -35.72 -17.49 13.23
C LYS A 833 -36.05 -17.51 14.72
N LEU A 834 -35.40 -16.64 15.51
CA LEU A 834 -35.48 -16.72 16.97
C LEU A 834 -36.79 -16.19 17.59
N PHE A 835 -37.61 -15.45 16.83
CA PHE A 835 -38.90 -14.95 17.33
C PHE A 835 -39.93 -16.07 17.60
N GLU A 836 -39.86 -17.22 16.92
CA GLU A 836 -40.87 -18.29 17.04
C GLU A 836 -40.74 -19.13 18.32
N VAL A 837 -39.57 -19.15 18.95
CA VAL A 837 -39.31 -19.98 20.17
C VAL A 837 -40.01 -19.42 21.41
N SER A 838 -40.60 -18.23 21.32
CA SER A 838 -41.15 -17.47 22.46
C SER A 838 -42.64 -17.72 22.79
N LYS A 839 -43.36 -18.54 22.01
CA LYS A 839 -44.84 -18.62 22.12
C LYS A 839 -45.48 -19.94 22.54
N GLU A 840 -44.75 -21.06 22.62
CA GLU A 840 -45.27 -22.31 23.18
C GLU A 840 -44.29 -22.95 24.17
N GLY A 841 -44.84 -23.71 25.13
CA GLY A 841 -44.14 -24.21 26.32
C GLY A 841 -43.15 -25.36 26.07
N PRO A 842 -42.58 -25.94 27.15
CA PRO A 842 -41.50 -26.91 27.03
C PRO A 842 -41.94 -28.24 26.40
N LEU A 843 -41.04 -28.78 25.57
CA LEU A 843 -41.04 -30.11 24.95
C LEU A 843 -42.09 -30.39 23.87
N SER A 844 -41.69 -30.13 22.61
CA SER A 844 -42.06 -30.99 21.48
C SER A 844 -40.86 -31.86 21.09
N SER A 845 -40.99 -33.16 21.33
CA SER A 845 -39.95 -34.16 21.11
C SER A 845 -39.79 -34.51 19.63
N THR A 846 -38.71 -34.03 19.02
CA THR A 846 -37.98 -34.82 18.02
C THR A 846 -36.51 -34.83 18.40
N ILE A 847 -36.02 -36.01 18.78
CA ILE A 847 -34.59 -36.30 18.94
C ILE A 847 -34.01 -36.37 17.52
N GLY A 848 -33.76 -35.21 16.94
CA GLY A 848 -32.98 -35.02 15.72
C GLY A 848 -31.75 -34.20 16.08
N LEU A 849 -30.57 -34.70 15.74
CA LEU A 849 -29.31 -33.97 15.84
C LEU A 849 -29.45 -32.62 15.10
N LYS A 850 -29.15 -31.51 15.78
CA LYS A 850 -29.35 -30.16 15.25
C LYS A 850 -28.04 -29.66 14.64
N GLY A 851 -27.76 -30.08 13.42
CA GLY A 851 -26.51 -29.77 12.71
C GLY A 851 -25.59 -30.97 12.56
N SER A 852 -24.51 -30.78 11.82
CA SER A 852 -23.61 -31.86 11.42
C SER A 852 -22.67 -32.33 12.54
N ILE A 853 -22.44 -33.66 12.58
CA ILE A 853 -21.54 -34.32 13.52
C ILE A 853 -20.13 -33.72 13.40
N GLY A 854 -19.52 -33.38 14.54
CA GLY A 854 -18.20 -32.75 14.62
C GLY A 854 -18.22 -31.21 14.64
N TYR A 855 -19.21 -30.59 13.99
CA TYR A 855 -19.37 -29.12 13.93
C TYR A 855 -20.38 -28.60 14.94
N MET A 856 -21.41 -29.40 15.23
CA MET A 856 -22.49 -29.07 16.15
C MET A 856 -21.94 -28.78 17.57
N PRO A 857 -22.35 -27.68 18.22
CA PRO A 857 -21.96 -27.37 19.59
C PRO A 857 -22.50 -28.41 20.61
N PRO A 858 -21.75 -28.72 21.68
CA PRO A 858 -22.12 -29.79 22.63
C PRO A 858 -23.52 -29.64 23.24
N GLU A 859 -23.96 -28.40 23.51
CA GLU A 859 -25.28 -28.14 24.08
C GLU A 859 -26.43 -28.57 23.15
N TYR A 860 -26.25 -28.59 21.83
CA TYR A 860 -27.29 -29.05 20.90
C TYR A 860 -27.47 -30.57 20.97
N GLY A 861 -26.38 -31.33 21.22
CA GLY A 861 -26.44 -32.76 21.50
C GLY A 861 -27.13 -33.09 22.83
N LEU A 862 -27.07 -32.17 23.80
CA LEU A 862 -27.76 -32.25 25.09
C LEU A 862 -29.21 -31.70 25.07
N GLY A 863 -29.76 -31.40 23.88
CA GLY A 863 -31.14 -30.92 23.72
C GLY A 863 -31.34 -29.41 23.84
N GLY A 864 -30.25 -28.64 23.86
CA GLY A 864 -30.25 -27.18 23.97
C GLY A 864 -31.04 -26.44 22.88
N GLY A 865 -31.39 -25.19 23.18
CA GLY A 865 -32.04 -24.28 22.24
C GLY A 865 -31.05 -23.75 21.19
N VAL A 866 -31.56 -23.49 19.99
CA VAL A 866 -30.77 -22.88 18.90
C VAL A 866 -30.38 -21.45 19.29
N SER A 867 -29.14 -21.03 19.00
CA SER A 867 -28.66 -19.67 19.28
C SER A 867 -27.56 -19.23 18.29
N PRO A 868 -27.32 -17.91 18.12
CA PRO A 868 -26.24 -17.40 17.28
C PRO A 868 -24.86 -17.89 17.73
N LYS A 869 -24.68 -18.14 19.04
CA LYS A 869 -23.45 -18.70 19.60
C LYS A 869 -23.14 -20.11 19.08
N GLY A 870 -24.16 -20.89 18.71
CA GLY A 870 -23.96 -22.21 18.11
C GLY A 870 -23.45 -22.17 16.68
N ASP A 871 -23.82 -21.14 15.91
CA ASP A 871 -23.20 -20.87 14.61
C ASP A 871 -21.74 -20.40 14.79
N VAL A 872 -21.46 -19.56 15.80
CA VAL A 872 -20.09 -19.11 16.13
C VAL A 872 -19.20 -20.29 16.57
N TYR A 873 -19.73 -21.25 17.33
CA TYR A 873 -19.01 -22.50 17.64
C TYR A 873 -18.72 -23.30 16.36
N SER A 874 -19.73 -23.50 15.51
CA SER A 874 -19.59 -24.21 14.23
C SER A 874 -18.53 -23.55 13.34
N TYR A 875 -18.52 -22.21 13.28
CA TYR A 875 -17.52 -21.42 12.59
C TYR A 875 -16.11 -21.60 13.19
N GLY A 876 -16.01 -21.64 14.52
CA GLY A 876 -14.76 -21.99 15.21
C GLY A 876 -14.21 -23.34 14.77
N ILE A 877 -15.06 -24.37 14.66
CA ILE A 877 -14.65 -25.69 14.14
C ILE A 877 -14.20 -25.60 12.67
N VAL A 878 -14.91 -24.85 11.82
CA VAL A 878 -14.50 -24.61 10.42
C VAL A 878 -13.13 -23.91 10.33
N LEU A 879 -12.83 -22.96 11.21
CA LEU A 879 -11.50 -22.34 11.31
C LEU A 879 -10.43 -23.37 11.69
N LEU A 880 -10.66 -24.19 12.73
CA LEU A 880 -9.71 -25.21 13.15
C LEU A 880 -9.45 -26.23 12.05
N GLU A 881 -10.49 -26.67 11.35
CA GLU A 881 -10.38 -27.57 10.20
C GLU A 881 -9.56 -26.94 9.07
N MET A 882 -9.85 -25.68 8.71
CA MET A 882 -9.12 -24.96 7.67
C MET A 882 -7.63 -24.81 7.97
N PHE A 883 -7.21 -24.63 9.23
CA PHE A 883 -5.78 -24.42 9.53
C PHE A 883 -5.03 -25.69 9.94
N THR A 884 -5.71 -26.79 10.25
CA THR A 884 -5.07 -28.08 10.60
C THR A 884 -5.13 -29.13 9.48
N GLY A 885 -6.01 -28.94 8.49
CA GLY A 885 -6.29 -29.94 7.46
C GLY A 885 -6.90 -31.24 8.01
N LYS A 886 -7.50 -31.19 9.22
CA LYS A 886 -8.11 -32.35 9.90
C LYS A 886 -9.63 -32.21 9.97
N LYS A 887 -10.35 -33.21 9.46
CA LYS A 887 -11.81 -33.26 9.61
C LYS A 887 -12.17 -33.52 11.07
N PRO A 888 -13.16 -32.82 11.64
CA PRO A 888 -13.74 -33.18 12.93
C PRO A 888 -14.24 -34.62 13.04
N THR A 889 -14.41 -35.31 11.91
CA THR A 889 -14.83 -36.72 11.78
C THR A 889 -13.72 -37.69 11.36
N ASP A 890 -12.45 -37.25 11.34
CA ASP A 890 -11.31 -38.13 11.08
C ASP A 890 -11.17 -39.20 12.18
N THR A 891 -10.68 -40.39 11.80
CA THR A 891 -10.59 -41.57 12.68
C THR A 891 -9.63 -41.42 13.86
N MET A 892 -8.84 -40.34 13.91
CA MET A 892 -8.00 -39.99 15.05
C MET A 892 -8.79 -39.36 16.22
N PHE A 893 -9.98 -38.82 15.95
CA PHE A 893 -10.84 -38.22 16.96
C PHE A 893 -11.81 -39.26 17.54
N THR A 894 -12.07 -39.15 18.84
CA THR A 894 -12.86 -40.10 19.65
C THR A 894 -13.82 -39.34 20.57
N GLU A 895 -14.65 -40.05 21.33
CA GLU A 895 -15.57 -39.42 22.30
C GLU A 895 -14.82 -38.58 23.37
N GLU A 896 -13.57 -38.92 23.66
CA GLU A 896 -12.74 -38.19 24.64
C GLU A 896 -11.93 -37.05 23.99
N LEU A 897 -11.45 -37.22 22.75
CA LEU A 897 -10.59 -36.28 22.04
C LEU A 897 -11.22 -35.82 20.71
N ASP A 898 -11.71 -34.58 20.70
CA ASP A 898 -12.21 -33.87 19.51
C ASP A 898 -11.18 -32.87 18.95
N LEU A 899 -11.43 -32.35 17.75
CA LEU A 899 -10.55 -31.40 17.06
C LEU A 899 -10.23 -30.15 17.92
N HIS A 900 -11.23 -29.62 18.63
CA HIS A 900 -11.06 -28.45 19.49
C HIS A 900 -10.14 -28.75 20.67
N LYS A 901 -10.33 -29.88 21.37
CA LYS A 901 -9.43 -30.31 22.46
C LYS A 901 -8.01 -30.59 21.96
N TRP A 902 -7.87 -31.25 20.81
CA TRP A 902 -6.56 -31.57 20.23
C TRP A 902 -5.77 -30.29 19.90
N VAL A 903 -6.41 -29.29 19.29
CA VAL A 903 -5.79 -27.98 19.04
C VAL A 903 -5.51 -27.23 20.35
N ALA A 904 -6.45 -27.23 21.29
CA ALA A 904 -6.27 -26.55 22.59
C ALA A 904 -5.14 -27.16 23.45
N MET A 905 -4.81 -28.44 23.26
CA MET A 905 -3.67 -29.10 23.91
C MET A 905 -2.31 -28.73 23.29
N ALA A 906 -2.28 -28.24 22.05
CA ALA A 906 -1.05 -27.86 21.35
C ALA A 906 -0.74 -26.34 21.44
N LEU A 907 -1.75 -25.51 21.66
CA LEU A 907 -1.57 -24.06 21.77
C LEU A 907 -0.96 -23.64 23.13
N PRO A 908 0.02 -22.72 23.17
CA PRO A 908 0.68 -22.04 22.05
C PRO A 908 1.97 -22.73 21.57
N ASP A 909 2.51 -23.70 22.32
CA ASP A 909 3.90 -24.15 22.20
C ASP A 909 4.16 -25.15 21.05
N PHE A 910 3.12 -25.82 20.55
CA PHE A 910 3.18 -26.93 19.58
C PHE A 910 2.32 -26.68 18.32
N VAL A 911 2.07 -25.41 17.96
CA VAL A 911 1.23 -25.04 16.79
C VAL A 911 1.72 -25.68 15.49
N MET A 912 3.03 -25.78 15.30
CA MET A 912 3.62 -26.32 14.08
C MET A 912 3.51 -27.85 13.97
N ASP A 913 3.15 -28.54 15.05
CA ASP A 913 2.87 -29.98 15.04
C ASP A 913 1.42 -30.30 14.66
N ILE A 914 0.54 -29.28 14.64
CA ILE A 914 -0.91 -29.42 14.37
C ILE A 914 -1.41 -28.67 13.13
N ILE A 915 -0.66 -27.67 12.66
CA ILE A 915 -0.99 -26.91 11.46
C ILE A 915 -0.90 -27.80 10.21
N ASP A 916 -1.70 -27.49 9.19
CA ASP A 916 -1.66 -28.19 7.90
C ASP A 916 -0.25 -28.11 7.28
N PRO A 917 0.43 -29.25 7.01
CA PRO A 917 1.77 -29.26 6.41
C PRO A 917 1.87 -28.54 5.06
N GLU A 918 0.76 -28.37 4.33
CA GLU A 918 0.75 -27.56 3.10
C GLU A 918 1.02 -26.08 3.37
N LEU A 919 0.66 -25.56 4.56
CA LEU A 919 0.90 -24.19 4.99
C LEU A 919 2.31 -23.96 5.58
N VAL A 920 3.04 -25.03 5.92
CA VAL A 920 4.40 -24.95 6.50
C VAL A 920 5.48 -24.77 5.43
N ASN A 921 5.14 -25.02 4.16
CA ASN A 921 6.01 -24.81 3.00
C ASN A 921 5.80 -23.44 2.33
N GLU A 922 5.17 -22.48 3.02
CA GLU A 922 5.09 -21.10 2.53
C GLU A 922 6.47 -20.42 2.60
N ASP A 923 7.01 -20.11 1.42
CA ASP A 923 8.26 -19.40 1.22
C ASP A 923 8.11 -17.88 1.48
N GLU A 924 6.87 -17.36 1.40
CA GLU A 924 6.49 -15.95 1.58
C GLU A 924 5.30 -15.82 2.55
N PHE A 925 5.36 -14.89 3.50
CA PHE A 925 4.30 -14.62 4.47
C PHE A 925 3.94 -13.13 4.48
N ASP A 926 2.88 -12.75 3.75
CA ASP A 926 2.38 -11.38 3.67
C ASP A 926 1.01 -11.22 4.36
N LEU A 927 1.01 -10.48 5.48
CA LEU A 927 -0.19 -10.03 6.21
C LEU A 927 -0.35 -8.51 6.18
N SER A 928 0.37 -7.81 5.30
CA SER A 928 0.39 -6.35 5.27
C SER A 928 -0.95 -5.73 4.87
N ARG A 929 -1.12 -4.42 5.14
CA ARG A 929 -2.29 -3.61 4.75
C ARG A 929 -3.61 -4.12 5.33
N ASN A 930 -3.56 -4.49 6.59
CA ASN A 930 -4.70 -5.03 7.33
C ASN A 930 -4.91 -4.26 8.63
N ASN A 931 -5.86 -4.72 9.45
CA ASN A 931 -6.18 -4.11 10.73
C ASN A 931 -5.80 -5.02 11.92
N PHE A 932 -4.81 -5.91 11.73
CA PHE A 932 -4.37 -6.85 12.75
C PHE A 932 -3.79 -6.10 13.95
N ASN A 933 -4.15 -6.52 15.15
CA ASN A 933 -3.71 -5.93 16.41
C ASN A 933 -3.23 -7.01 17.38
N GLY A 934 -2.57 -6.61 18.46
CA GLY A 934 -1.93 -7.52 19.41
C GLY A 934 -0.50 -7.87 19.01
N GLN A 935 0.07 -8.88 19.67
CA GLN A 935 1.50 -9.18 19.60
C GLN A 935 1.88 -10.10 18.45
N ILE A 936 3.09 -9.87 17.91
CA ILE A 936 3.72 -10.78 16.95
C ILE A 936 4.15 -12.06 17.69
N PRO A 937 3.68 -13.26 17.28
CA PRO A 937 4.06 -14.52 17.90
C PRO A 937 5.50 -14.93 17.55
N LEU A 938 5.99 -16.02 18.15
CA LEU A 938 7.29 -16.60 17.79
C LEU A 938 7.21 -17.27 16.40
N LEU A 939 7.79 -16.62 15.39
CA LEU A 939 7.76 -17.06 13.98
C LEU A 939 8.90 -18.04 13.61
N GLY A 940 9.80 -18.34 14.55
CA GLY A 940 11.05 -19.08 14.32
C GLY A 940 10.99 -20.57 13.98
N ASN A 941 9.82 -21.10 13.62
CA ASN A 941 9.65 -22.48 13.18
C ASN A 941 9.34 -22.59 11.68
N MET A 942 9.46 -21.49 10.92
CA MET A 942 9.39 -21.48 9.46
C MET A 942 10.84 -21.46 8.91
N PRO A 943 11.43 -22.61 8.55
CA PRO A 943 12.85 -22.70 8.17
C PRO A 943 13.13 -22.27 6.71
N ASN A 944 12.12 -22.34 5.84
CA ASN A 944 12.24 -22.02 4.41
C ASN A 944 11.90 -20.57 4.05
N ILE A 945 11.23 -19.85 4.96
CA ILE A 945 10.69 -18.52 4.70
C ILE A 945 11.79 -17.53 4.30
N TRP A 946 11.60 -16.88 3.14
CA TRP A 946 12.49 -15.84 2.63
C TRP A 946 11.88 -14.44 2.70
N PHE A 947 10.54 -14.33 2.69
CA PHE A 947 9.82 -13.06 2.77
C PHE A 947 8.83 -13.06 3.95
N ILE A 948 8.94 -12.05 4.82
CA ILE A 948 7.95 -11.75 5.87
C ILE A 948 7.55 -10.29 5.74
N ASN A 949 6.25 -10.03 5.53
CA ASN A 949 5.69 -8.69 5.45
C ASN A 949 4.46 -8.54 6.36
N LEU A 950 4.65 -7.79 7.44
CA LEU A 950 3.64 -7.49 8.46
C LEU A 950 3.30 -5.98 8.47
N ALA A 951 3.72 -5.23 7.44
CA ALA A 951 3.62 -3.78 7.40
C ALA A 951 2.18 -3.25 7.34
N GLU A 952 1.96 -1.97 7.63
CA GLU A 952 0.66 -1.31 7.51
C GLU A 952 -0.45 -2.04 8.32
N ASN A 953 -0.27 -2.14 9.64
CA ASN A 953 -1.14 -2.84 10.59
C ASN A 953 -1.21 -2.12 11.97
N GLN A 954 -1.87 -2.71 12.97
CA GLN A 954 -1.93 -2.21 14.36
C GLN A 954 -1.17 -3.10 15.37
N LEU A 955 -0.15 -3.86 14.94
CA LEU A 955 0.58 -4.82 15.78
C LEU A 955 1.40 -4.12 16.87
N THR A 956 1.53 -4.76 18.03
CA THR A 956 2.23 -4.25 19.22
C THR A 956 3.30 -5.23 19.71
N SER A 957 4.17 -4.77 20.62
CA SER A 957 5.22 -5.57 21.27
C SER A 957 5.28 -5.29 22.77
N ASP A 958 4.11 -5.22 23.41
CA ASP A 958 3.95 -4.60 24.72
C ASP A 958 3.56 -5.50 25.89
N GLY A 959 3.56 -6.81 25.68
CA GLY A 959 3.37 -7.84 26.69
C GLY A 959 4.61 -8.73 26.88
N PRO A 960 4.43 -9.93 27.47
CA PRO A 960 5.52 -10.85 27.78
C PRO A 960 6.37 -11.19 26.54
N GLY A 961 7.69 -11.02 26.62
CA GLY A 961 8.63 -11.23 25.52
C GLY A 961 8.93 -9.98 24.67
N GLY A 962 7.99 -9.07 24.49
CA GLY A 962 8.22 -7.79 23.79
C GLY A 962 8.82 -7.93 22.37
N MET A 963 10.10 -7.58 22.20
CA MET A 963 10.84 -7.70 20.92
C MET A 963 11.57 -9.05 20.74
N GLU A 964 11.44 -9.99 21.68
CA GLU A 964 12.12 -11.29 21.65
C GLU A 964 11.68 -12.20 20.49
N PHE A 965 10.56 -11.91 19.81
CA PHE A 965 10.16 -12.65 18.62
C PHE A 965 11.23 -12.61 17.50
N LEU A 966 12.02 -11.53 17.42
CA LEU A 966 13.16 -11.42 16.51
C LEU A 966 14.24 -12.48 16.79
N ALA A 967 14.39 -12.94 18.03
CA ALA A 967 15.33 -14.01 18.34
C ALA A 967 14.87 -15.37 17.78
N SER A 968 13.56 -15.58 17.61
CA SER A 968 13.02 -16.79 16.96
C SER A 968 13.34 -16.80 15.45
N LEU A 969 13.29 -15.64 14.79
CA LEU A 969 13.62 -15.49 13.36
C LEU A 969 15.10 -15.79 13.03
N ALA A 970 15.98 -15.96 14.02
CA ALA A 970 17.34 -16.45 13.80
C ALA A 970 17.38 -17.89 13.24
N ASN A 971 16.30 -18.66 13.42
CA ASN A 971 16.14 -20.00 12.85
C ASN A 971 15.73 -19.98 11.36
N SER A 972 15.17 -18.88 10.86
CA SER A 972 14.71 -18.71 9.48
C SER A 972 15.91 -18.39 8.57
N ALA A 973 16.74 -19.40 8.32
CA ALA A 973 18.05 -19.25 7.68
C ALA A 973 18.02 -18.75 6.22
N LYS A 974 16.86 -18.80 5.55
CA LYS A 974 16.62 -18.26 4.20
C LYS A 974 16.02 -16.83 4.19
N LEU A 975 15.76 -16.22 5.34
CA LEU A 975 15.06 -14.92 5.40
C LEU A 975 15.85 -13.82 4.66
N GLN A 976 15.26 -13.23 3.62
CA GLN A 976 15.85 -12.15 2.83
C GLN A 976 15.14 -10.82 3.03
N VAL A 977 13.81 -10.82 3.19
CA VAL A 977 13.02 -9.62 3.44
C VAL A 977 12.26 -9.76 4.76
N PHE A 978 12.45 -8.79 5.65
CA PHE A 978 11.64 -8.64 6.86
C PHE A 978 11.08 -7.21 6.91
N ALA A 979 9.77 -7.08 6.73
CA ALA A 979 9.04 -5.82 6.76
C ALA A 979 7.99 -5.82 7.87
N VAL A 980 8.00 -4.78 8.69
CA VAL A 980 7.04 -4.55 9.78
C VAL A 980 6.74 -3.04 9.95
N SER A 981 7.01 -2.24 8.92
CA SER A 981 6.79 -0.79 8.95
C SER A 981 5.33 -0.40 9.17
N THR A 982 5.08 0.82 9.66
CA THR A 982 3.70 1.34 9.89
C THR A 982 2.91 0.41 10.81
N ASN A 983 3.39 0.31 12.05
CA ASN A 983 2.81 -0.50 13.12
C ASN A 983 2.93 0.23 14.48
N ARG A 984 2.56 -0.42 15.59
CA ARG A 984 2.66 0.12 16.95
C ARG A 984 3.71 -0.63 17.79
N LEU A 985 4.77 -1.13 17.18
CA LEU A 985 5.86 -1.81 17.89
C LEU A 985 6.63 -0.80 18.74
N LYS A 986 6.86 -1.16 20.01
CA LYS A 986 7.57 -0.34 21.01
C LYS A 986 8.61 -1.16 21.77
N GLY A 987 9.69 -0.52 22.19
CA GLY A 987 10.79 -1.19 22.90
C GLY A 987 12.13 -1.00 22.21
N LYS A 988 13.15 -1.75 22.63
CA LYS A 988 14.52 -1.63 22.12
C LYS A 988 14.84 -2.72 21.11
N LEU A 989 15.57 -2.37 20.05
CA LEU A 989 16.17 -3.36 19.16
C LEU A 989 17.38 -3.98 19.89
N LEU A 990 17.37 -5.30 20.06
CA LEU A 990 18.38 -6.03 20.84
C LEU A 990 19.49 -6.60 19.94
N PRO A 991 20.70 -6.88 20.47
CA PRO A 991 21.83 -7.42 19.70
C PRO A 991 21.55 -8.72 18.91
N PHE A 992 20.49 -9.46 19.28
CA PHE A 992 20.01 -10.64 18.55
C PHE A 992 19.62 -10.36 17.10
N ILE A 993 19.37 -9.08 16.72
CA ILE A 993 19.15 -8.71 15.32
C ILE A 993 20.31 -9.15 14.41
N GLY A 994 21.55 -9.13 14.90
CA GLY A 994 22.73 -9.61 14.16
C GLY A 994 22.88 -11.13 14.10
N ASN A 995 21.92 -11.90 14.66
CA ASN A 995 21.80 -13.35 14.52
C ASN A 995 20.69 -13.74 13.52
N LEU A 996 19.96 -12.78 12.94
CA LEU A 996 19.06 -13.06 11.82
C LEU A 996 19.85 -13.61 10.61
N SER A 997 19.11 -14.16 9.64
CA SER A 997 19.66 -14.62 8.37
C SER A 997 20.69 -13.66 7.79
N LYS A 998 21.84 -14.21 7.37
CA LYS A 998 22.89 -13.44 6.68
C LYS A 998 22.48 -13.04 5.26
N GLU A 999 21.41 -13.64 4.75
CA GLU A 999 20.81 -13.31 3.45
C GLU A 999 19.78 -12.19 3.55
N LEU A 1000 19.48 -11.71 4.76
CA LEU A 1000 18.58 -10.57 4.96
C LEU A 1000 19.12 -9.36 4.18
N SER A 1001 18.47 -9.08 3.06
CA SER A 1001 18.81 -8.03 2.11
C SER A 1001 17.97 -6.78 2.36
N GLN A 1002 16.72 -6.92 2.80
CA GLN A 1002 15.83 -5.80 3.07
C GLN A 1002 15.23 -5.89 4.47
N LEU A 1003 15.51 -4.87 5.29
CA LEU A 1003 14.98 -4.73 6.64
C LEU A 1003 14.19 -3.42 6.74
N TYR A 1004 12.86 -3.54 6.83
CA TYR A 1004 11.94 -2.41 6.99
C TYR A 1004 11.27 -2.47 8.36
N MET A 1005 11.63 -1.54 9.25
CA MET A 1005 11.01 -1.36 10.57
C MET A 1005 10.65 0.11 10.82
N GLY A 1006 10.44 0.87 9.75
CA GLY A 1006 10.10 2.29 9.81
C GLY A 1006 8.70 2.56 10.36
N ASP A 1007 8.37 3.80 10.69
CA ASP A 1007 7.03 4.22 11.14
C ASP A 1007 6.47 3.34 12.28
N ASN A 1008 7.19 3.39 13.41
CA ASN A 1008 6.92 2.59 14.61
C ASN A 1008 7.33 3.40 15.87
N GLN A 1009 7.25 2.78 17.05
CA GLN A 1009 7.58 3.38 18.35
C GLN A 1009 8.85 2.77 18.98
N LEU A 1010 9.78 2.28 18.16
CA LEU A 1010 11.04 1.68 18.62
C LEU A 1010 11.97 2.75 19.20
N GLN A 1011 12.75 2.39 20.22
CA GLN A 1011 13.53 3.35 21.02
C GLN A 1011 14.87 2.80 21.51
N GLY A 1012 15.74 3.68 22.00
CA GLY A 1012 17.09 3.32 22.47
C GLY A 1012 18.12 3.31 21.35
N SER A 1013 19.32 2.81 21.62
CA SER A 1013 20.42 2.78 20.64
C SER A 1013 20.28 1.65 19.62
N LEU A 1014 20.60 1.95 18.37
CA LEU A 1014 20.75 0.96 17.30
C LEU A 1014 21.95 0.05 17.59
N PRO A 1015 21.78 -1.28 17.79
CA PRO A 1015 22.89 -2.19 18.07
C PRO A 1015 23.89 -2.27 16.91
N ALA A 1016 25.19 -2.29 17.24
CA ALA A 1016 26.26 -2.38 16.26
C ALA A 1016 26.29 -3.72 15.53
N GLU A 1017 25.71 -4.77 16.13
CA GLU A 1017 25.55 -6.11 15.58
C GLU A 1017 24.75 -6.16 14.28
N ILE A 1018 24.02 -5.10 13.92
CA ILE A 1018 23.36 -5.00 12.61
C ILE A 1018 24.37 -5.09 11.45
N SER A 1019 25.65 -4.77 11.67
CA SER A 1019 26.73 -4.97 10.69
C SER A 1019 27.03 -6.44 10.37
N LYS A 1020 26.55 -7.40 11.18
CA LYS A 1020 26.65 -8.84 10.89
C LYS A 1020 25.73 -9.28 9.75
N LEU A 1021 24.70 -8.49 9.44
CA LEU A 1021 23.74 -8.73 8.36
C LEU A 1021 24.33 -8.27 7.03
N VAL A 1022 25.44 -8.90 6.64
CA VAL A 1022 26.26 -8.55 5.46
C VAL A 1022 25.50 -8.59 4.13
N GLY A 1023 24.34 -9.24 4.09
CA GLY A 1023 23.42 -9.25 2.95
C GLY A 1023 22.67 -7.94 2.71
N LEU A 1024 22.57 -7.04 3.70
CA LEU A 1024 21.69 -5.87 3.64
C LEU A 1024 22.02 -4.93 2.46
N THR A 1025 21.01 -4.73 1.61
CA THR A 1025 20.95 -3.71 0.54
C THR A 1025 20.04 -2.55 0.96
N MET A 1026 18.99 -2.80 1.75
CA MET A 1026 18.05 -1.81 2.26
C MET A 1026 17.92 -1.91 3.78
N LEU A 1027 18.26 -0.83 4.47
CA LEU A 1027 18.00 -0.65 5.90
C LEU A 1027 17.09 0.56 6.11
N SER A 1028 15.85 0.30 6.52
CA SER A 1028 14.79 1.30 6.73
C SER A 1028 14.33 1.27 8.18
N LEU A 1029 14.71 2.27 8.97
CA LEU A 1029 14.35 2.46 10.37
C LEU A 1029 13.75 3.86 10.62
N GLU A 1030 13.26 4.50 9.56
CA GLU A 1030 12.73 5.86 9.59
C GLU A 1030 11.53 6.02 10.55
N ILE A 1031 11.19 7.24 10.95
CA ILE A 1031 9.97 7.55 11.74
C ILE A 1031 9.87 6.63 12.98
N ASN A 1032 10.84 6.79 13.88
CA ASN A 1032 10.95 6.01 15.12
C ASN A 1032 11.49 6.91 16.25
N SER A 1033 11.88 6.32 17.39
CA SER A 1033 12.48 7.03 18.54
C SER A 1033 13.86 6.48 18.93
N PHE A 1034 14.63 5.97 17.96
CA PHE A 1034 16.02 5.55 18.21
C PHE A 1034 16.89 6.74 18.65
N THR A 1035 17.83 6.50 19.56
CA THR A 1035 18.65 7.52 20.25
C THR A 1035 20.12 7.13 20.30
N GLY A 1036 21.00 8.10 20.61
CA GLY A 1036 22.45 7.85 20.70
C GLY A 1036 23.10 7.77 19.33
N ASN A 1037 24.36 7.33 19.28
CA ASN A 1037 25.16 7.42 18.06
C ASN A 1037 24.80 6.36 17.02
N ILE A 1038 24.82 6.75 15.74
CA ILE A 1038 24.72 5.81 14.63
C ILE A 1038 25.97 4.92 14.60
N PRO A 1039 25.85 3.58 14.58
CA PRO A 1039 27.01 2.67 14.60
C PRO A 1039 27.94 2.85 13.39
N PRO A 1040 29.26 3.12 13.60
CA PRO A 1040 30.23 3.18 12.50
C PRO A 1040 30.38 1.88 11.72
N SER A 1041 30.04 0.74 12.33
CA SER A 1041 30.08 -0.60 11.74
C SER A 1041 29.07 -0.81 10.61
N ILE A 1042 28.01 0.02 10.51
CA ILE A 1042 27.14 0.03 9.32
C ILE A 1042 27.96 0.36 8.06
N GLY A 1043 29.01 1.18 8.17
CA GLY A 1043 29.97 1.47 7.10
C GLY A 1043 30.84 0.29 6.66
N GLU A 1044 30.68 -0.89 7.26
CA GLU A 1044 31.33 -2.15 6.89
C GLU A 1044 30.39 -3.07 6.09
N LEU A 1045 29.11 -2.70 5.92
CA LEU A 1045 28.14 -3.48 5.13
C LEU A 1045 28.45 -3.37 3.63
N PRO A 1046 28.88 -4.46 2.96
CA PRO A 1046 29.44 -4.38 1.60
C PRO A 1046 28.39 -4.12 0.51
N ARG A 1047 27.13 -4.44 0.81
CA ARG A 1047 26.00 -4.45 -0.14
C ARG A 1047 25.02 -3.31 0.04
N LEU A 1048 25.20 -2.45 1.05
CA LEU A 1048 24.19 -1.45 1.42
C LEU A 1048 24.01 -0.39 0.32
N GLN A 1049 22.80 -0.30 -0.22
CA GLN A 1049 22.40 0.55 -1.35
C GLN A 1049 21.52 1.71 -0.92
N ARG A 1050 20.59 1.44 0.01
CA ARG A 1050 19.70 2.43 0.62
C ARG A 1050 19.83 2.37 2.14
N LEU A 1051 20.07 3.54 2.75
CA LEU A 1051 20.09 3.71 4.21
C LEU A 1051 19.11 4.81 4.60
N ARG A 1052 18.01 4.42 5.24
CA ARG A 1052 16.97 5.33 5.73
C ARG A 1052 16.87 5.25 7.25
N LEU A 1053 17.38 6.29 7.91
CA LEU A 1053 17.35 6.46 9.37
C LEU A 1053 16.64 7.78 9.75
N ASP A 1054 15.92 8.39 8.82
CA ASP A 1054 15.27 9.69 8.99
C ASP A 1054 14.19 9.71 10.08
N GLN A 1055 13.83 10.90 10.57
CA GLN A 1055 12.78 11.11 11.58
C GLN A 1055 12.99 10.26 12.85
N ASN A 1056 14.15 10.42 13.46
CA ASN A 1056 14.58 9.72 14.66
C ASN A 1056 15.26 10.69 15.65
N LYS A 1057 15.91 10.18 16.70
CA LYS A 1057 16.62 10.96 17.72
C LYS A 1057 18.10 10.56 17.81
N PHE A 1058 18.68 10.03 16.73
CA PHE A 1058 20.10 9.70 16.66
C PHE A 1058 20.95 10.96 16.85
N SER A 1059 22.08 10.82 17.55
CA SER A 1059 22.97 11.92 17.95
C SER A 1059 24.42 11.66 17.56
N GLY A 1060 25.30 12.65 17.73
CA GLY A 1060 26.72 12.48 17.40
C GLY A 1060 26.99 12.48 15.91
N ASP A 1061 28.23 12.22 15.52
CA ASP A 1061 28.69 12.47 14.16
C ASP A 1061 28.24 11.42 13.15
N ILE A 1062 28.02 11.82 11.88
CA ILE A 1062 27.91 10.84 10.79
C ILE A 1062 29.23 10.06 10.72
N PRO A 1063 29.22 8.72 10.79
CA PRO A 1063 30.45 7.96 10.75
C PRO A 1063 31.20 8.14 9.42
N GLY A 1064 32.46 8.57 9.47
CA GLY A 1064 33.30 8.69 8.28
C GLY A 1064 33.58 7.37 7.54
N SER A 1065 33.30 6.23 8.18
CA SER A 1065 33.26 4.90 7.55
C SER A 1065 32.16 4.76 6.50
N TYR A 1066 31.11 5.58 6.52
CA TYR A 1066 30.02 5.51 5.54
C TYR A 1066 30.49 5.86 4.12
N GLY A 1067 31.60 6.59 3.98
CA GLY A 1067 32.27 6.79 2.69
C GLY A 1067 32.92 5.54 2.09
N ASN A 1068 32.88 4.40 2.79
CA ASN A 1068 33.31 3.10 2.29
C ASN A 1068 32.16 2.32 1.61
N LEU A 1069 30.90 2.76 1.75
CA LEU A 1069 29.70 2.07 1.26
C LEU A 1069 29.54 2.19 -0.26
N ALA A 1070 30.42 1.56 -1.03
CA ALA A 1070 30.55 1.74 -2.48
C ALA A 1070 29.27 1.47 -3.29
N GLN A 1071 28.29 0.76 -2.73
CA GLN A 1071 27.00 0.47 -3.36
C GLN A 1071 25.90 1.50 -3.05
N LEU A 1072 26.14 2.40 -2.09
CA LEU A 1072 25.12 3.31 -1.59
C LEU A 1072 24.73 4.34 -2.66
N TYR A 1073 23.45 4.33 -3.04
CA TYR A 1073 22.85 5.33 -3.92
C TYR A 1073 21.87 6.27 -3.20
N GLU A 1074 21.40 5.88 -2.03
CA GLU A 1074 20.43 6.65 -1.23
C GLU A 1074 20.84 6.65 0.25
N MET A 1075 20.95 7.85 0.82
CA MET A 1075 21.15 8.05 2.26
C MET A 1075 20.18 9.13 2.78
N THR A 1076 19.19 8.75 3.58
CA THR A 1076 18.32 9.69 4.29
C THR A 1076 18.57 9.58 5.79
N LEU A 1077 19.15 10.62 6.36
CA LEU A 1077 19.34 10.79 7.81
C LEU A 1077 18.52 11.96 8.36
N THR A 1078 17.66 12.57 7.54
CA THR A 1078 16.95 13.82 7.85
C THR A 1078 16.13 13.76 9.16
N GLN A 1079 15.91 14.90 9.80
CA GLN A 1079 15.19 15.02 11.07
C GLN A 1079 15.76 14.09 12.16
N ASN A 1080 17.00 14.36 12.55
CA ASN A 1080 17.71 13.69 13.66
C ASN A 1080 18.52 14.72 14.46
N ASN A 1081 19.18 14.28 15.53
CA ASN A 1081 20.05 15.09 16.39
C ASN A 1081 21.55 14.91 16.06
N LEU A 1082 21.91 14.52 14.83
CA LEU A 1082 23.32 14.29 14.46
C LEU A 1082 24.12 15.60 14.51
N THR A 1083 25.39 15.51 14.87
CA THR A 1083 26.32 16.64 15.07
C THR A 1083 27.58 16.50 14.22
N GLY A 1084 28.54 17.42 14.37
CA GLY A 1084 29.85 17.30 13.73
C GLY A 1084 29.81 17.67 12.25
N THR A 1085 30.85 17.34 11.49
CA THR A 1085 30.95 17.71 10.08
C THR A 1085 30.48 16.58 9.17
N ILE A 1086 29.85 16.93 8.04
CA ILE A 1086 29.61 16.00 6.93
C ILE A 1086 30.96 15.40 6.48
N PRO A 1087 31.18 14.07 6.60
CA PRO A 1087 32.50 13.50 6.33
C PRO A 1087 32.88 13.62 4.86
N ALA A 1088 34.02 14.22 4.57
CA ALA A 1088 34.51 14.39 3.19
C ALA A 1088 34.62 13.06 2.40
N ARG A 1089 34.77 11.93 3.11
CA ARG A 1089 34.76 10.59 2.50
C ARG A 1089 33.44 10.20 1.85
N LEU A 1090 32.30 10.83 2.20
CA LEU A 1090 31.04 10.62 1.49
C LEU A 1090 31.14 11.04 0.01
N GLY A 1091 32.05 11.96 -0.34
CA GLY A 1091 32.37 12.29 -1.73
C GLY A 1091 33.03 11.15 -2.54
N ASN A 1092 33.43 10.05 -1.90
CA ASN A 1092 33.93 8.85 -2.59
C ASN A 1092 32.80 7.96 -3.13
N LEU A 1093 31.55 8.21 -2.74
CA LEU A 1093 30.40 7.35 -3.05
C LEU A 1093 29.90 7.61 -4.49
N GLN A 1094 30.52 6.93 -5.46
CA GLN A 1094 30.28 7.15 -6.89
C GLN A 1094 28.87 6.79 -7.38
N ARG A 1095 28.11 5.99 -6.61
CA ARG A 1095 26.73 5.59 -6.93
C ARG A 1095 25.67 6.49 -6.27
N LEU A 1096 26.08 7.45 -5.44
CA LEU A 1096 25.20 8.28 -4.62
C LEU A 1096 24.37 9.26 -5.47
N GLN A 1097 23.05 9.05 -5.50
CA GLN A 1097 22.08 9.85 -6.24
C GLN A 1097 21.24 10.73 -5.32
N LEU A 1098 20.86 10.22 -4.14
CA LEU A 1098 20.08 10.94 -3.14
C LEU A 1098 20.82 10.99 -1.80
N VAL A 1099 20.96 12.18 -1.26
CA VAL A 1099 21.51 12.44 0.08
C VAL A 1099 20.62 13.47 0.75
N ASP A 1100 19.90 13.06 1.80
CA ASP A 1100 19.16 13.97 2.65
C ASP A 1100 19.67 13.92 4.09
N LEU A 1101 20.46 14.93 4.44
CA LEU A 1101 20.98 15.19 5.78
C LEU A 1101 20.28 16.39 6.43
N SER A 1102 19.14 16.86 5.89
CA SER A 1102 18.45 18.04 6.39
C SER A 1102 17.93 17.86 7.83
N ALA A 1103 17.56 18.93 8.50
CA ALA A 1103 17.07 18.90 9.89
C ALA A 1103 17.96 18.09 10.88
N ASN A 1104 19.29 18.23 10.77
CA ASN A 1104 20.31 17.71 11.69
C ASN A 1104 21.29 18.82 12.12
N MET A 1105 21.99 18.69 13.24
CA MET A 1105 22.99 19.66 13.74
C MET A 1105 24.39 19.50 13.09
N LEU A 1106 24.42 19.16 11.79
CA LEU A 1106 25.60 18.90 10.94
C LEU A 1106 26.17 20.16 10.24
#